data_AF-A0A2E7RIU1-F1
#
_entry.id   AF-A0A2E7RIU1-F1
#
_cell.length_a   1.000
_cell.length_b   1.000
_cell.length_c   1.000
_cell.angle_alpha   90.00
_cell.angle_beta   90.00
_cell.angle_gamma   90.00
#
_symmetry.space_group_name_H-M   'P 1'
#
loop_
_entity.id
_entity.type
_entity.pdbx_description
1 polymer ?
#
loop_
_entity_poly.entity_id
_entity_poly.type
_entity_poly.pdbx_seq_one_letter_code
_entity_poly.pdbx_strand_id
1 'polypeptide(L)'
;MWLPGSVRGWFWVEAFIVWCEGMAPEKKGGGAFSFAEFIEDFLSQQLPSCAYYSLFTNERYPMKHIPLLFLGFCLPFAPQSYAQNLADQMPAGTQVYFEIPDAGAFFSGLETSSLGRIWNDPAIKDFLEPVLPMIDMGIMSLDARLQSEGVPGGLLKTEAWKSFELGFYIDEFTANPSAMLGFAVTLSDENLAAKLAETLTLATDEANTRKSTDINITQNGNRLVFTISSFQVTGEKLNANDAFKNSRASQEEEIFLYVDLGNLYPKGTRALYENMPPTVLTLLNAISDGLGISSVKHIAFSSGWQNGDSVTNGDIWFSGESSGLISSGLHSPPADLSLVDYIPANATTFAISSIDSNATWEVMSELIQKSLDLAESEHIFLPTDHPLYVWLAGERSAELAAALSAIGPRKFTWGVQDAGALMGGGASQGGTFIEVRDVAKVRATISALMSDIAKLTETNEYGSLSVKNLKIRKKNEEGKWVTSEGAEYYQVDLNIGDLLPQELAPASMLFASLKPSTGVTEDGWLVFSTSTSATKKSMRNGVKLVEKGIKTNPDVASFLNSVPAGALQVKWSDLRPMIGGAITMAQGMLPMIAGSAGPNFPLDLNKFPGPEVFTKNICPSESWLVRKGNRLHFESTSSIGLGEGLLLGAVAGAGVVWISPASPAAPAIAMIPGPPPSIEEDVEEDEVADLEHEGGHGLSITTAELSRLQSTILVYQLETESLPLSLQDLVRPAEGWPEGFLTDGLGVRLDAWENAFIYKLDGENGFNLYSCGPNGQDEGGSGDDISIG
;
A
#
# COMPACT_ATOMS: atom_id res chain seq x y z
N MET A 1 8.79 -3.41 -9.10
CA MET A 1 8.39 -2.98 -10.45
C MET A 1 7.05 -3.59 -10.96
N TRP A 2 6.37 -4.47 -10.19
CA TRP A 2 5.25 -5.31 -10.69
C TRP A 2 3.95 -5.24 -9.86
N LEU A 3 3.51 -4.06 -9.43
CA LEU A 3 2.21 -3.91 -8.73
C LEU A 3 1.08 -3.41 -9.66
N PRO A 4 -0.20 -3.79 -9.43
CA PRO A 4 -1.38 -3.34 -10.17
C PRO A 4 -1.61 -1.81 -10.09
N GLY A 5 -2.35 -1.27 -11.07
CA GLY A 5 -2.35 0.16 -11.44
C GLY A 5 -3.05 1.15 -10.50
N SER A 6 -4.08 0.76 -9.74
CA SER A 6 -4.73 1.65 -8.76
C SER A 6 -3.85 1.89 -7.53
N VAL A 7 -2.94 0.96 -7.26
CA VAL A 7 -1.98 1.07 -6.16
C VAL A 7 -0.91 2.09 -6.52
N ARG A 8 -0.49 2.27 -7.78
CA ARG A 8 0.74 3.05 -8.11
C ARG A 8 0.71 4.55 -7.74
N GLY A 9 -0.42 5.25 -7.84
CA GLY A 9 -0.51 6.66 -7.44
C GLY A 9 -0.40 6.82 -5.91
N TRP A 10 -1.12 5.96 -5.18
CA TRP A 10 -1.03 5.82 -3.73
C TRP A 10 0.33 5.27 -3.27
N PHE A 11 0.92 4.35 -4.03
CA PHE A 11 2.22 3.72 -3.77
C PHE A 11 3.37 4.71 -3.89
N TRP A 12 3.25 5.81 -4.64
CA TRP A 12 4.30 6.84 -4.61
C TRP A 12 4.23 7.72 -3.37
N VAL A 13 3.08 7.81 -2.70
CA VAL A 13 2.91 8.54 -1.43
C VAL A 13 3.12 7.61 -0.24
N GLU A 14 2.54 6.41 -0.23
CA GLU A 14 2.79 5.36 0.76
C GLU A 14 4.18 4.77 0.64
N ALA A 15 4.72 4.45 -0.54
CA ALA A 15 6.13 4.08 -0.65
C ALA A 15 7.06 5.29 -0.56
N PHE A 16 6.55 6.52 -0.38
CA PHE A 16 7.34 7.65 0.10
C PHE A 16 7.31 7.72 1.63
N ILE A 17 6.15 7.49 2.27
CA ILE A 17 5.99 7.38 3.73
C ILE A 17 6.75 6.15 4.27
N VAL A 18 6.53 4.96 3.71
CA VAL A 18 7.22 3.69 4.00
C VAL A 18 8.70 3.74 3.58
N TRP A 19 9.09 4.52 2.56
CA TRP A 19 10.51 4.79 2.25
C TRP A 19 11.13 5.74 3.27
N CYS A 20 10.39 6.72 3.79
CA CYS A 20 10.79 7.56 4.90
C CYS A 20 10.83 6.81 6.25
N GLU A 21 9.99 5.77 6.44
CA GLU A 21 9.91 4.95 7.66
C GLU A 21 10.89 3.75 7.63
N GLY A 22 11.02 3.06 6.50
CA GLY A 22 11.92 1.91 6.31
C GLY A 22 13.40 2.26 6.13
N MET A 23 13.76 3.55 6.16
CA MET A 23 15.14 4.05 6.09
C MET A 23 15.83 4.21 7.44
N ALA A 24 15.22 3.76 8.54
CA ALA A 24 15.85 3.74 9.85
C ALA A 24 16.72 2.47 10.03
N PRO A 25 18.07 2.56 10.05
CA PRO A 25 18.88 1.46 10.53
C PRO A 25 18.69 1.31 12.04
N GLU A 26 18.46 0.08 12.53
CA GLU A 26 18.63 -0.22 13.95
C GLU A 26 20.07 0.14 14.36
N LYS A 27 20.22 1.05 15.33
CA LYS A 27 21.51 1.27 15.99
C LYS A 27 21.40 1.22 17.50
N LYS A 28 22.21 0.31 18.05
CA LYS A 28 22.70 0.31 19.43
C LYS A 28 23.42 1.65 19.71
N GLY A 29 22.73 2.57 20.40
CA GLY A 29 23.32 3.72 21.10
C GLY A 29 23.67 4.93 20.22
N GLY A 30 22.80 5.94 20.23
CA GLY A 30 23.00 7.26 19.61
C GLY A 30 22.00 7.51 18.48
N GLY A 31 20.96 8.28 18.78
CA GLY A 31 19.69 8.36 18.04
C GLY A 31 19.78 8.75 16.56
N ALA A 32 18.90 8.16 15.76
CA ALA A 32 18.54 8.56 14.41
C ALA A 32 17.02 8.82 14.36
N PHE A 33 16.61 9.82 13.59
CA PHE A 33 15.23 10.30 13.42
C PHE A 33 14.71 9.91 12.03
N SER A 34 13.54 9.27 11.94
CA SER A 34 12.75 9.15 10.69
C SER A 34 12.13 10.49 10.28
N PHE A 35 11.55 10.62 9.09
CA PHE A 35 10.83 11.86 8.69
C PHE A 35 9.57 12.09 9.53
N ALA A 36 8.86 11.01 9.90
CA ALA A 36 7.72 11.04 10.80
C ALA A 36 8.18 11.42 12.22
N GLU A 37 9.26 10.82 12.74
CA GLU A 37 9.85 11.21 14.03
C GLU A 37 10.52 12.57 13.97
N PHE A 38 11.02 13.04 12.83
CA PHE A 38 11.54 14.40 12.66
C PHE A 38 10.40 15.39 12.69
N ILE A 39 9.28 15.12 12.02
CA ILE A 39 8.08 15.95 12.16
C ILE A 39 7.59 15.86 13.61
N GLU A 40 7.48 14.68 14.19
CA GLU A 40 7.03 14.49 15.57
C GLU A 40 7.97 15.13 16.60
N ASP A 41 9.29 15.08 16.42
CA ASP A 41 10.31 15.68 17.29
C ASP A 41 10.52 17.16 17.04
N PHE A 42 10.47 17.61 15.79
CA PHE A 42 10.34 19.02 15.44
C PHE A 42 9.07 19.60 16.10
N LEU A 43 7.97 18.85 16.14
CA LEU A 43 6.75 19.28 16.83
C LEU A 43 6.87 19.11 18.36
N SER A 44 7.56 18.07 18.88
CA SER A 44 7.73 17.78 20.31
C SER A 44 8.67 18.77 21.01
N GLN A 45 9.79 19.12 20.36
CA GLN A 45 10.77 20.08 20.84
C GLN A 45 10.29 21.52 20.72
N GLN A 46 9.23 21.77 19.95
CA GLN A 46 8.72 23.13 19.69
C GLN A 46 7.35 23.40 20.36
N LEU A 47 6.60 22.38 20.81
CA LEU A 47 5.33 22.54 21.54
C LEU A 47 5.47 22.47 23.08
N PRO A 48 4.61 23.16 23.87
CA PRO A 48 4.54 23.04 25.33
C PRO A 48 4.30 21.59 25.80
N SER A 49 4.93 21.18 26.90
CA SER A 49 4.84 19.82 27.45
C SER A 49 3.41 19.39 27.80
N CYS A 50 2.48 20.32 28.05
CA CYS A 50 1.06 20.05 28.28
C CYS A 50 0.26 19.74 27.00
N ALA A 51 0.66 20.27 25.84
CA ALA A 51 0.05 19.93 24.54
C ALA A 51 0.56 18.57 24.03
N TYR A 52 1.85 18.29 24.22
CA TYR A 52 2.45 17.00 23.84
C TYR A 52 1.99 15.84 24.74
N TYR A 53 1.92 16.02 26.07
CA TYR A 53 1.45 14.98 27.01
C TYR A 53 -0.04 14.63 26.88
N SER A 54 -0.88 15.55 26.39
CA SER A 54 -2.31 15.25 26.20
C SER A 54 -2.62 14.56 24.87
N LEU A 55 -1.75 14.71 23.87
CA LEU A 55 -1.90 14.12 22.53
C LEU A 55 -1.29 12.71 22.41
N PHE A 56 -0.22 12.38 23.15
CA PHE A 56 0.56 11.15 22.86
C PHE A 56 0.82 10.19 24.02
N THR A 57 0.63 10.55 25.29
CA THR A 57 1.04 9.67 26.44
C THR A 57 -0.07 9.23 27.39
N ASN A 58 -1.35 9.54 27.10
CA ASN A 58 -2.45 9.04 27.91
C ASN A 58 -2.89 7.66 27.39
N GLU A 59 -2.37 6.58 27.99
CA GLU A 59 -2.56 5.15 27.68
C GLU A 59 -4.02 4.64 27.66
N ARG A 60 -5.03 5.52 27.60
CA ARG A 60 -6.44 5.13 27.54
C ARG A 60 -7.25 5.60 26.35
N TYR A 61 -6.90 6.64 25.58
CA TYR A 61 -7.77 7.07 24.46
C TYR A 61 -7.05 7.92 23.39
N PRO A 62 -6.41 7.32 22.36
CA PRO A 62 -5.78 8.06 21.25
C PRO A 62 -6.78 8.54 20.15
N MET A 63 -8.08 8.27 20.31
CA MET A 63 -9.04 8.17 19.19
C MET A 63 -9.76 9.46 18.72
N LYS A 64 -9.37 10.68 19.13
CA LYS A 64 -10.28 11.86 18.98
C LYS A 64 -9.77 13.06 18.18
N HIS A 65 -8.68 12.93 17.42
CA HIS A 65 -8.03 14.13 16.85
C HIS A 65 -7.74 14.09 15.34
N ILE A 66 -8.46 13.35 14.49
CA ILE A 66 -8.13 13.25 13.05
C ILE A 66 -8.42 14.54 12.25
N PRO A 67 -9.53 15.28 12.45
CA PRO A 67 -9.67 16.63 11.89
C PRO A 67 -8.76 17.68 12.57
N LEU A 68 -8.24 17.36 13.76
CA LEU A 68 -7.42 18.22 14.62
C LEU A 68 -5.92 18.07 14.41
N LEU A 69 -5.44 16.92 13.90
CA LEU A 69 -4.05 16.71 13.48
C LEU A 69 -3.65 17.71 12.38
N PHE A 70 -4.63 18.24 11.64
CA PHE A 70 -4.46 19.31 10.64
C PHE A 70 -4.58 20.74 11.19
N LEU A 71 -5.09 20.95 12.41
CA LEU A 71 -5.45 22.27 12.96
C LEU A 71 -4.69 22.64 14.26
N GLY A 72 -3.91 21.73 14.85
CA GLY A 72 -3.29 21.88 16.17
C GLY A 72 -1.99 22.70 16.26
N PHE A 73 -1.64 23.46 15.23
CA PHE A 73 -0.34 24.11 15.12
C PHE A 73 -0.53 25.62 14.81
N CYS A 74 -0.03 26.52 15.70
CA CYS A 74 0.81 27.71 15.32
C CYS A 74 0.31 29.21 15.45
N LEU A 75 1.21 30.18 15.87
CA LEU A 75 1.08 31.63 16.34
C LEU A 75 2.17 32.65 15.87
N PRO A 76 2.05 33.99 16.03
CA PRO A 76 2.76 35.05 15.30
C PRO A 76 3.98 35.73 16.01
N PHE A 77 4.80 36.61 15.40
CA PHE A 77 4.49 37.78 14.55
C PHE A 77 5.67 38.33 13.68
N ALA A 78 5.37 38.85 12.48
CA ALA A 78 5.62 40.25 12.03
C ALA A 78 4.84 40.58 10.73
N PRO A 79 4.55 41.87 10.42
CA PRO A 79 3.56 42.24 9.41
C PRO A 79 4.17 42.29 8.00
N GLN A 80 3.59 41.57 7.04
CA GLN A 80 3.86 41.76 5.62
C GLN A 80 2.59 41.81 4.77
N SER A 81 2.73 42.53 3.66
CA SER A 81 1.71 42.84 2.66
C SER A 81 0.80 41.66 2.30
N TYR A 82 -0.51 41.94 2.21
CA TYR A 82 -1.59 41.03 1.89
C TYR A 82 -1.33 40.19 0.62
N ALA A 83 -0.70 39.03 0.80
CA ALA A 83 -0.72 37.91 -0.14
C ALA A 83 -2.14 37.34 -0.20
N GLN A 84 -2.69 37.13 -1.39
CA GLN A 84 -4.04 36.58 -1.54
C GLN A 84 -4.03 35.05 -1.47
N ASN A 85 -2.98 34.38 -1.93
CA ASN A 85 -2.86 32.92 -1.96
C ASN A 85 -1.66 32.42 -1.11
N LEU A 86 -1.71 31.18 -0.63
CA LEU A 86 -0.60 30.58 0.12
C LEU A 86 0.66 30.51 -0.76
N ALA A 87 0.51 30.23 -2.05
CA ALA A 87 1.59 30.24 -3.03
C ALA A 87 2.33 31.60 -3.13
N ASP A 88 1.71 32.71 -2.72
CA ASP A 88 2.37 34.04 -2.67
C ASP A 88 3.30 34.17 -1.44
N GLN A 89 3.10 33.33 -0.42
CA GLN A 89 3.91 33.31 0.79
C GLN A 89 5.00 32.24 0.72
N MET A 90 4.68 31.11 0.10
CA MET A 90 5.58 29.97 -0.04
C MET A 90 6.78 30.29 -0.94
N PRO A 91 7.98 29.73 -0.68
CA PRO A 91 9.16 29.94 -1.50
C PRO A 91 9.05 29.25 -2.87
N ALA A 92 9.78 29.75 -3.87
CA ALA A 92 9.80 29.18 -5.22
C ALA A 92 10.29 27.72 -5.26
N GLY A 93 11.08 27.29 -4.28
CA GLY A 93 11.56 25.91 -4.13
C GLY A 93 10.64 25.00 -3.32
N THR A 94 9.37 25.37 -3.10
CA THR A 94 8.39 24.54 -2.39
C THR A 94 8.28 23.16 -3.05
N GLN A 95 8.51 22.11 -2.27
CA GLN A 95 8.56 20.74 -2.77
C GLN A 95 7.18 20.14 -2.95
N VAL A 96 6.23 20.47 -2.08
CA VAL A 96 4.87 19.96 -2.16
C VAL A 96 3.89 21.11 -1.98
N TYR A 97 2.91 21.20 -2.85
CA TYR A 97 1.81 22.14 -2.74
C TYR A 97 0.50 21.47 -3.14
N PHE A 98 -0.51 21.60 -2.30
CA PHE A 98 -1.83 21.03 -2.48
C PHE A 98 -2.88 22.13 -2.32
N GLU A 99 -3.93 22.10 -3.13
CA GLU A 99 -5.07 22.99 -2.93
C GLU A 99 -6.41 22.37 -3.33
N ILE A 100 -7.45 22.82 -2.65
CA ILE A 100 -8.86 22.70 -3.00
C ILE A 100 -9.37 24.13 -3.17
N PRO A 101 -9.39 24.69 -4.40
CA PRO A 101 -9.78 26.07 -4.64
C PRO A 101 -11.25 26.37 -4.33
N ASP A 102 -12.14 25.37 -4.49
CA ASP A 102 -13.56 25.46 -4.18
C ASP A 102 -14.00 24.23 -3.38
N ALA A 103 -14.02 24.37 -2.06
CA ALA A 103 -14.44 23.30 -1.15
C ALA A 103 -15.93 22.93 -1.32
N GLY A 104 -16.78 23.89 -1.72
CA GLY A 104 -18.19 23.63 -1.99
C GLY A 104 -18.38 22.74 -3.21
N ALA A 105 -17.67 23.03 -4.30
CA ALA A 105 -17.63 22.18 -5.48
C ALA A 105 -17.06 20.79 -5.15
N PHE A 106 -15.99 20.72 -4.35
CA PHE A 106 -15.42 19.45 -3.88
C PHE A 106 -16.43 18.59 -3.10
N PHE A 107 -17.12 19.17 -2.11
CA PHE A 107 -18.12 18.41 -1.33
C PHE A 107 -19.35 18.04 -2.16
N SER A 108 -19.80 18.92 -3.07
CA SER A 108 -20.87 18.60 -4.02
C SER A 108 -20.46 17.50 -5.00
N GLY A 109 -19.21 17.49 -5.44
CA GLY A 109 -18.61 16.45 -6.25
C GLY A 109 -18.60 15.11 -5.51
N LEU A 110 -18.14 15.10 -4.25
CA LEU A 110 -18.21 13.92 -3.39
C LEU A 110 -19.63 13.40 -3.18
N GLU A 111 -20.62 14.27 -2.97
CA GLU A 111 -22.02 13.86 -2.80
C GLU A 111 -22.60 13.23 -4.07
N THR A 112 -22.20 13.73 -5.24
CA THR A 112 -22.64 13.23 -6.55
C THR A 112 -21.76 12.11 -7.11
N SER A 113 -20.62 11.82 -6.45
CA SER A 113 -19.68 10.77 -6.80
C SER A 113 -20.31 9.38 -6.76
N SER A 114 -19.60 8.37 -7.26
CA SER A 114 -20.02 6.97 -7.14
C SER A 114 -20.23 6.56 -5.68
N LEU A 115 -19.33 6.95 -4.77
CA LEU A 115 -19.49 6.70 -3.33
C LEU A 115 -20.63 7.49 -2.72
N GLY A 116 -20.80 8.76 -3.09
CA GLY A 116 -21.90 9.61 -2.63
C GLY A 116 -23.27 9.05 -3.05
N ARG A 117 -23.39 8.58 -4.31
CA ARG A 117 -24.58 7.92 -4.83
C ARG A 117 -24.90 6.60 -4.12
N ILE A 118 -23.87 5.80 -3.78
CA ILE A 118 -24.05 4.58 -2.97
C ILE A 118 -24.50 4.96 -1.56
N TRP A 119 -23.82 5.90 -0.91
CA TRP A 119 -24.14 6.39 0.43
C TRP A 119 -25.58 6.94 0.53
N ASN A 120 -26.05 7.58 -0.53
CA ASN A 120 -27.39 8.15 -0.63
C ASN A 120 -28.44 7.19 -1.18
N ASP A 121 -28.09 5.94 -1.45
CA ASP A 121 -29.07 4.92 -1.84
C ASP A 121 -30.05 4.64 -0.68
N PRO A 122 -31.37 4.60 -0.94
CA PRO A 122 -32.36 4.33 0.10
C PRO A 122 -32.09 3.03 0.88
N ALA A 123 -31.60 1.98 0.23
CA ALA A 123 -31.31 0.72 0.91
C ALA A 123 -30.14 0.86 1.90
N ILE A 124 -29.11 1.66 1.55
CA ILE A 124 -27.99 1.97 2.46
C ILE A 124 -28.48 2.82 3.63
N LYS A 125 -29.33 3.83 3.37
CA LYS A 125 -29.92 4.64 4.43
C LYS A 125 -30.80 3.82 5.38
N ASP A 126 -31.64 2.94 4.85
CA ASP A 126 -32.52 2.07 5.65
C ASP A 126 -31.72 1.06 6.49
N PHE A 127 -30.59 0.57 5.99
CA PHE A 127 -29.68 -0.30 6.73
C PHE A 127 -28.97 0.45 7.86
N LEU A 128 -28.51 1.67 7.60
CA LEU A 128 -27.79 2.51 8.57
C LEU A 128 -28.71 3.31 9.49
N GLU A 129 -30.02 3.36 9.24
CA GLU A 129 -31.02 4.10 10.02
C GLU A 129 -30.82 3.98 11.55
N PRO A 130 -30.53 2.79 12.13
CA PRO A 130 -30.35 2.67 13.57
C PRO A 130 -29.10 3.37 14.11
N VAL A 131 -28.04 3.51 13.29
CA VAL A 131 -26.74 4.06 13.71
C VAL A 131 -26.53 5.50 13.27
N LEU A 132 -27.27 6.00 12.27
CA LEU A 132 -27.16 7.40 11.82
C LEU A 132 -27.32 8.40 12.96
N PRO A 133 -28.31 8.28 13.88
CA PRO A 133 -28.41 9.17 15.03
C PRO A 133 -27.22 9.09 15.99
N MET A 134 -26.56 7.92 16.08
CA MET A 134 -25.35 7.75 16.90
C MET A 134 -24.15 8.46 16.27
N ILE A 135 -24.01 8.40 14.95
CA ILE A 135 -22.99 9.13 14.19
C ILE A 135 -23.22 10.64 14.36
N ASP A 136 -24.45 11.11 14.18
CA ASP A 136 -24.81 12.52 14.36
C ASP A 136 -24.52 12.99 15.78
N MET A 137 -24.90 12.19 16.79
CA MET A 137 -24.58 12.49 18.20
C MET A 137 -23.06 12.49 18.44
N GLY A 138 -22.32 11.59 17.80
CA GLY A 138 -20.86 11.56 17.82
C GLY A 138 -20.26 12.86 17.28
N ILE A 139 -20.70 13.30 16.10
CA ILE A 139 -20.26 14.56 15.48
C ILE A 139 -20.65 15.76 16.36
N MET A 140 -21.87 15.81 16.89
CA MET A 140 -22.30 16.86 17.81
C MET A 140 -21.47 16.88 19.10
N SER A 141 -21.13 15.71 19.65
CA SER A 141 -20.28 15.60 20.84
C SER A 141 -18.85 16.06 20.57
N LEU A 142 -18.34 15.77 19.37
CA LEU A 142 -17.03 16.23 18.93
C LEU A 142 -17.02 17.75 18.73
N ASP A 143 -18.04 18.32 18.08
CA ASP A 143 -18.19 19.77 17.92
C ASP A 143 -18.29 20.47 19.29
N ALA A 144 -19.06 19.92 20.23
CA ALA A 144 -19.17 20.46 21.58
C ALA A 144 -17.83 20.39 22.35
N ARG A 145 -17.09 19.29 22.19
CA ARG A 145 -15.75 19.15 22.78
C ARG A 145 -14.77 20.15 22.17
N LEU A 146 -14.75 20.29 20.85
CA LEU A 146 -13.94 21.25 20.13
C LEU A 146 -14.21 22.68 20.61
N GLN A 147 -15.48 23.03 20.76
CA GLN A 147 -15.89 24.31 21.33
C GLN A 147 -15.37 24.51 22.76
N SER A 148 -15.37 23.46 23.58
CA SER A 148 -14.80 23.52 24.94
C SER A 148 -13.27 23.70 24.95
N GLU A 149 -12.59 23.26 23.89
CA GLU A 149 -11.15 23.44 23.66
C GLU A 149 -10.84 24.78 22.94
N GLY A 150 -11.84 25.63 22.75
CA GLY A 150 -11.70 26.97 22.14
C GLY A 150 -11.77 26.98 20.61
N VAL A 151 -12.01 25.84 19.95
CA VAL A 151 -12.21 25.78 18.50
C VAL A 151 -13.62 26.27 18.16
N PRO A 152 -13.80 27.24 17.25
CA PRO A 152 -15.12 27.80 17.02
C PRO A 152 -16.09 26.78 16.41
N GLY A 153 -17.29 26.75 16.99
CA GLY A 153 -18.35 25.83 16.59
C GLY A 153 -18.76 25.97 15.13
N GLY A 154 -19.05 24.84 14.49
CA GLY A 154 -19.46 24.81 13.09
C GLY A 154 -18.31 24.66 12.09
N LEU A 155 -17.05 24.61 12.52
CA LEU A 155 -15.92 24.27 11.63
C LEU A 155 -16.01 22.85 11.04
N LEU A 156 -16.72 21.93 11.70
CA LEU A 156 -16.96 20.58 11.17
C LEU A 156 -17.99 20.53 10.05
N LYS A 157 -18.69 21.64 9.78
CA LYS A 157 -19.69 21.72 8.72
C LYS A 157 -19.01 21.94 7.38
N THR A 158 -19.38 21.19 6.36
CA THR A 158 -18.83 21.32 5.01
C THR A 158 -19.05 22.73 4.45
N GLU A 159 -20.17 23.38 4.78
CA GLU A 159 -20.48 24.75 4.32
C GLU A 159 -19.63 25.82 5.01
N ALA A 160 -18.85 25.47 6.04
CA ALA A 160 -17.91 26.38 6.67
C ALA A 160 -16.68 26.65 5.80
N TRP A 161 -16.37 25.77 4.83
CA TRP A 161 -15.15 25.81 4.05
C TRP A 161 -15.42 26.35 2.64
N LYS A 162 -14.60 27.29 2.19
CA LYS A 162 -14.60 27.81 0.80
C LYS A 162 -13.38 27.34 0.02
N SER A 163 -12.20 27.33 0.64
CA SER A 163 -10.99 26.81 0.01
C SER A 163 -10.00 26.32 1.06
N PHE A 164 -9.07 25.46 0.64
CA PHE A 164 -8.00 24.92 1.47
C PHE A 164 -6.70 24.81 0.66
N GLU A 165 -5.57 25.20 1.24
CA GLU A 165 -4.24 25.11 0.64
C GLU A 165 -3.23 24.62 1.67
N LEU A 166 -2.27 23.83 1.22
CA LEU A 166 -1.15 23.30 2.00
C LEU A 166 0.13 23.42 1.17
N GLY A 167 1.22 23.87 1.79
CA GLY A 167 2.52 23.98 1.14
C GLY A 167 3.64 23.54 2.08
N PHE A 168 4.59 22.77 1.58
CA PHE A 168 5.77 22.35 2.31
C PHE A 168 7.05 22.71 1.57
N TYR A 169 7.91 23.44 2.27
CA TYR A 169 9.23 23.84 1.83
C TYR A 169 10.29 23.39 2.83
N ILE A 170 11.40 22.89 2.30
CA ILE A 170 12.65 22.70 3.05
C ILE A 170 13.83 23.08 2.17
N ASP A 171 14.76 23.87 2.71
CA ASP A 171 15.94 24.30 1.97
C ASP A 171 16.96 23.17 1.85
N GLU A 172 17.37 22.61 2.98
CA GLU A 172 18.22 21.42 3.08
C GLU A 172 17.77 20.62 4.29
N PHE A 173 17.92 19.29 4.26
CA PHE A 173 17.64 18.43 5.41
C PHE A 173 18.91 18.33 6.28
N THR A 174 19.16 19.36 7.08
CA THR A 174 20.23 19.38 8.07
C THR A 174 19.63 19.30 9.47
N ALA A 175 20.46 19.27 10.53
CA ALA A 175 19.97 19.31 11.91
C ALA A 175 19.18 20.58 12.25
N ASN A 176 19.36 21.67 11.48
CA ASN A 176 18.67 22.94 11.67
C ASN A 176 18.22 23.47 10.30
N PRO A 177 17.26 22.82 9.65
CA PRO A 177 16.89 23.16 8.29
C PRO A 177 16.14 24.48 8.27
N SER A 178 16.33 25.29 7.22
CA SER A 178 15.35 26.34 6.91
C SER A 178 14.15 25.68 6.24
N ALA A 179 13.06 25.55 6.97
CA ALA A 179 11.85 24.90 6.50
C ALA A 179 10.67 25.87 6.63
N MET A 180 9.66 25.68 5.80
CA MET A 180 8.42 26.40 5.89
C MET A 180 7.25 25.47 5.60
N LEU A 181 6.34 25.36 6.55
CA LEU A 181 5.05 24.70 6.38
C LEU A 181 3.96 25.76 6.36
N GLY A 182 3.19 25.78 5.29
CA GLY A 182 2.14 26.76 5.07
C GLY A 182 0.79 26.08 4.95
N PHE A 183 -0.22 26.71 5.54
CA PHE A 183 -1.61 26.33 5.42
C PHE A 183 -2.41 27.58 5.11
N ALA A 184 -3.42 27.48 4.25
CA ALA A 184 -4.41 28.53 4.14
C ALA A 184 -5.80 27.94 4.06
N VAL A 185 -6.73 28.61 4.71
CA VAL A 185 -8.16 28.26 4.67
C VAL A 185 -8.95 29.52 4.42
N THR A 186 -9.91 29.42 3.50
CA THR A 186 -10.95 30.43 3.34
C THR A 186 -12.23 29.86 3.92
N LEU A 187 -12.81 30.54 4.91
CA LEU A 187 -14.05 30.11 5.55
C LEU A 187 -15.26 30.87 4.97
N SER A 188 -16.46 30.34 5.15
CA SER A 188 -17.67 30.99 4.65
C SER A 188 -18.06 32.24 5.43
N ASP A 189 -17.72 32.30 6.72
CA ASP A 189 -18.00 33.40 7.65
C ASP A 189 -16.70 34.06 8.17
N GLU A 190 -16.62 35.38 8.08
CA GLU A 190 -15.52 36.18 8.60
C GLU A 190 -15.42 36.11 10.13
N ASN A 191 -16.53 35.98 10.85
CA ASN A 191 -16.49 35.80 12.31
C ASN A 191 -15.91 34.45 12.70
N LEU A 192 -16.18 33.40 11.91
CA LEU A 192 -15.61 32.08 12.12
C LEU A 192 -14.10 32.11 11.91
N ALA A 193 -13.65 32.80 10.85
CA ALA A 193 -12.24 33.04 10.60
C ALA A 193 -11.59 33.87 11.72
N ALA A 194 -12.23 34.94 12.19
CA ALA A 194 -11.70 35.75 13.28
C ALA A 194 -11.54 34.96 14.58
N LYS A 195 -12.52 34.11 14.93
CA LYS A 195 -12.42 33.25 16.10
C LYS A 195 -11.34 32.19 15.93
N LEU A 196 -11.25 31.56 14.76
CA LEU A 196 -10.21 30.56 14.51
C LEU A 196 -8.83 31.23 14.55
N ALA A 197 -8.68 32.43 13.99
CA ALA A 197 -7.47 33.24 14.11
C ALA A 197 -7.14 33.53 15.56
N GLU A 198 -8.11 33.94 16.39
CA GLU A 198 -7.93 34.22 17.81
C GLU A 198 -7.48 32.96 18.57
N THR A 199 -8.13 31.80 18.35
CA THR A 199 -7.72 30.52 18.95
C THR A 199 -6.30 30.14 18.55
N LEU A 200 -6.00 30.24 17.25
CA LEU A 200 -4.66 30.01 16.72
C LEU A 200 -3.66 31.05 17.24
N THR A 201 -4.11 32.29 17.56
CA THR A 201 -3.37 33.43 18.17
C THR A 201 -3.34 33.41 19.71
N LEU A 202 -3.95 32.43 20.38
CA LEU A 202 -3.68 32.14 21.79
C LEU A 202 -2.77 30.92 22.04
N ALA A 203 -2.93 29.84 21.28
CA ALA A 203 -2.26 28.54 21.46
C ALA A 203 -0.70 28.46 21.50
N THR A 204 0.03 29.53 21.28
CA THR A 204 1.25 29.50 20.46
C THR A 204 2.09 30.81 20.54
N ASP A 205 1.56 31.89 21.14
CA ASP A 205 2.27 32.94 21.89
C ASP A 205 3.04 32.20 23.00
N GLU A 206 2.47 31.10 23.47
CA GLU A 206 3.11 30.09 24.30
C GLU A 206 4.31 29.41 23.62
N ALA A 207 4.27 29.11 22.30
CA ALA A 207 5.37 28.42 21.60
C ALA A 207 6.47 29.36 21.10
N ASN A 208 6.14 30.58 20.67
CA ASN A 208 7.13 31.56 20.17
C ASN A 208 8.11 32.06 21.25
N THR A 209 7.90 31.67 22.51
CA THR A 209 8.92 31.79 23.56
C THR A 209 10.18 30.94 23.29
N ARG A 210 10.12 29.97 22.37
CA ARG A 210 11.26 29.16 21.89
C ARG A 210 11.89 29.81 20.64
N LYS A 211 13.11 30.33 20.76
CA LYS A 211 13.80 31.23 19.81
C LYS A 211 14.09 30.70 18.38
N SER A 212 13.66 29.49 18.00
CA SER A 212 14.08 28.82 16.75
C SER A 212 13.01 28.78 15.65
N THR A 213 11.77 29.16 15.95
CA THR A 213 10.64 28.98 15.03
C THR A 213 9.87 30.29 14.91
N ASP A 214 9.81 30.81 13.69
CA ASP A 214 9.01 31.97 13.32
C ASP A 214 7.71 31.47 12.74
N ILE A 215 6.66 31.62 13.51
CA ILE A 215 5.34 31.31 13.05
C ILE A 215 4.59 32.61 12.76
N ASN A 216 3.74 32.64 11.72
CA ASN A 216 2.95 33.80 11.32
C ASN A 216 1.52 33.41 10.96
N ILE A 217 0.55 34.06 11.62
CA ILE A 217 -0.86 34.03 11.23
C ILE A 217 -1.20 35.37 10.57
N THR A 218 -1.78 35.31 9.38
CA THR A 218 -2.36 36.48 8.71
C THR A 218 -3.84 36.21 8.44
N GLN A 219 -4.70 37.09 8.94
CA GLN A 219 -6.12 37.10 8.59
C GLN A 219 -6.40 38.22 7.59
N ASN A 220 -7.11 37.89 6.50
CA ASN A 220 -7.65 38.85 5.56
C ASN A 220 -9.13 38.54 5.31
N GLY A 221 -10.00 39.24 6.03
CA GLY A 221 -11.44 38.93 6.06
C GLY A 221 -11.69 37.51 6.54
N ASN A 222 -12.35 36.71 5.69
CA ASN A 222 -12.68 35.31 5.94
C ASN A 222 -11.57 34.32 5.59
N ARG A 223 -10.39 34.79 5.16
CA ARG A 223 -9.25 33.96 4.83
C ARG A 223 -8.19 34.02 5.92
N LEU A 224 -7.68 32.86 6.30
CA LEU A 224 -6.57 32.69 7.21
C LEU A 224 -5.42 32.04 6.46
N VAL A 225 -4.25 32.66 6.58
CA VAL A 225 -2.99 32.07 6.13
C VAL A 225 -2.11 31.89 7.34
N PHE A 226 -1.59 30.69 7.46
CA PHE A 226 -0.90 30.19 8.62
C PHE A 226 0.44 29.61 8.13
N THR A 227 1.57 30.14 8.60
CA THR A 227 2.91 29.66 8.18
C THR A 227 3.80 29.41 9.38
N ILE A 228 4.45 28.25 9.42
CA ILE A 228 5.53 27.88 10.34
C ILE A 228 6.80 27.98 9.53
N SER A 229 7.80 28.71 10.01
CA SER A 229 9.12 28.70 9.42
C SER A 229 10.19 28.50 10.48
N SER A 230 11.16 27.64 10.20
CA SER A 230 12.43 27.65 10.92
C SER A 230 13.40 28.55 10.14
N PHE A 231 13.96 29.55 10.82
CA PHE A 231 14.84 30.55 10.23
C PHE A 231 14.21 31.40 9.11
N GLN A 232 14.94 32.43 8.67
CA GLN A 232 14.45 33.39 7.69
C GLN A 232 14.46 32.78 6.28
N VAL A 233 13.29 32.39 5.79
CA VAL A 233 13.14 31.91 4.41
C VAL A 233 13.05 33.09 3.45
N THR A 234 14.09 33.28 2.63
CA THR A 234 14.18 34.38 1.64
C THR A 234 14.25 33.82 0.22
N GLY A 235 13.69 34.54 -0.75
CA GLY A 235 13.73 34.14 -2.15
C GLY A 235 12.51 34.56 -2.96
N GLU A 236 12.49 34.15 -4.22
CA GLU A 236 11.29 34.24 -5.05
C GLU A 236 10.16 33.38 -4.46
N LYS A 237 8.92 33.75 -4.76
CA LYS A 237 7.73 33.07 -4.25
C LYS A 237 7.25 31.97 -5.21
N LEU A 238 6.51 30.99 -4.71
CA LEU A 238 6.01 29.87 -5.51
C LEU A 238 5.14 30.33 -6.67
N ASN A 239 4.30 31.34 -6.46
CA ASN A 239 3.49 31.95 -7.52
C ASN A 239 4.31 32.58 -8.65
N ALA A 240 5.60 32.90 -8.43
CA ALA A 240 6.49 33.45 -9.44
C ALA A 240 7.18 32.34 -10.25
N ASN A 241 7.25 31.12 -9.73
CA ASN A 241 7.85 29.96 -10.37
C ASN A 241 7.07 29.57 -11.65
N ASP A 242 7.73 29.62 -12.80
CA ASP A 242 7.10 29.31 -14.09
C ASP A 242 6.61 27.87 -14.21
N ALA A 243 7.32 26.91 -13.60
CA ALA A 243 6.89 25.50 -13.61
C ALA A 243 5.58 25.32 -12.84
N PHE A 244 5.48 25.94 -11.66
CA PHE A 244 4.25 25.94 -10.87
C PHE A 244 3.10 26.64 -11.61
N LYS A 245 3.31 27.87 -12.10
CA LYS A 245 2.28 28.63 -12.85
C LYS A 245 1.75 27.85 -14.05
N ASN A 246 2.65 27.29 -14.86
CA ASN A 246 2.27 26.54 -16.06
C ASN A 246 1.50 25.27 -15.70
N SER A 247 1.94 24.56 -14.66
CA SER A 247 1.25 23.37 -14.15
C SER A 247 -0.13 23.70 -13.60
N ARG A 248 -0.24 24.76 -12.79
CA ARG A 248 -1.51 25.17 -12.21
C ARG A 248 -2.50 25.66 -13.25
N ALA A 249 -2.03 26.36 -14.27
CA ALA A 249 -2.85 26.88 -15.36
C ALA A 249 -3.39 25.79 -16.30
N SER A 250 -2.76 24.61 -16.35
CA SER A 250 -3.19 23.49 -17.19
C SER A 250 -4.12 22.50 -16.48
N GLN A 251 -4.47 22.77 -15.22
CA GLN A 251 -5.22 21.87 -14.35
C GLN A 251 -6.43 22.64 -13.80
N GLU A 252 -7.65 22.24 -14.16
CA GLU A 252 -8.87 23.02 -13.89
C GLU A 252 -9.79 22.39 -12.82
N GLU A 253 -9.47 21.19 -12.34
CA GLU A 253 -10.35 20.44 -11.44
C GLU A 253 -10.34 20.95 -9.97
N GLU A 254 -11.24 20.41 -9.15
CA GLU A 254 -11.50 20.82 -7.77
C GLU A 254 -10.35 20.54 -6.79
N ILE A 255 -9.39 19.70 -7.15
CA ILE A 255 -8.19 19.38 -6.36
C ILE A 255 -6.97 19.59 -7.23
N PHE A 256 -5.90 20.21 -6.71
CA PHE A 256 -4.61 20.32 -7.38
C PHE A 256 -3.46 19.89 -6.46
N LEU A 257 -2.54 19.09 -6.97
CA LEU A 257 -1.27 18.75 -6.32
C LEU A 257 -0.10 19.09 -7.25
N TYR A 258 0.93 19.71 -6.69
CA TYR A 258 2.22 19.95 -7.30
C TYR A 258 3.33 19.38 -6.42
N VAL A 259 4.23 18.59 -7.01
CA VAL A 259 5.39 18.00 -6.35
C VAL A 259 6.65 18.33 -7.17
N ASP A 260 7.53 19.17 -6.62
CA ASP A 260 8.82 19.51 -7.23
C ASP A 260 9.88 18.47 -6.87
N LEU A 261 9.87 17.36 -7.62
CA LEU A 261 10.85 16.29 -7.44
C LEU A 261 12.28 16.74 -7.76
N GLY A 262 12.46 17.72 -8.65
CA GLY A 262 13.77 18.27 -9.01
C GLY A 262 14.44 18.97 -7.82
N ASN A 263 13.65 19.56 -6.92
CA ASN A 263 14.15 20.11 -5.66
C ASN A 263 14.11 19.08 -4.52
N LEU A 264 13.04 18.29 -4.40
CA LEU A 264 12.86 17.34 -3.30
C LEU A 264 13.90 16.23 -3.32
N TYR A 265 14.13 15.62 -4.49
CA TYR A 265 14.99 14.46 -4.63
C TYR A 265 16.45 14.76 -4.24
N PRO A 266 17.14 15.78 -4.82
CA PRO A 266 18.53 16.06 -4.45
C PRO A 266 18.71 16.50 -2.99
N LYS A 267 17.71 17.18 -2.41
CA LYS A 267 17.73 17.62 -1.01
C LYS A 267 17.57 16.43 -0.07
N GLY A 268 16.56 15.60 -0.32
CA GLY A 268 16.29 14.39 0.48
C GLY A 268 17.44 13.41 0.39
N THR A 269 18.02 13.23 -0.80
CA THR A 269 19.18 12.36 -0.94
C THR A 269 20.40 12.93 -0.24
N ARG A 270 20.72 14.22 -0.37
CA ARG A 270 21.82 14.86 0.38
C ARG A 270 21.69 14.69 1.91
N ALA A 271 20.47 14.74 2.44
CA ALA A 271 20.17 14.45 3.85
C ALA A 271 20.69 13.07 4.27
N LEU A 272 20.28 12.07 3.49
CA LEU A 272 20.66 10.68 3.68
C LEU A 272 22.18 10.55 3.55
N TYR A 273 22.77 11.35 2.66
CA TYR A 273 24.17 11.28 2.31
C TYR A 273 25.12 11.75 3.41
N GLU A 274 24.72 12.67 4.28
CA GLU A 274 25.57 13.15 5.38
C GLU A 274 25.86 12.05 6.41
N ASN A 275 25.02 11.02 6.51
CA ASN A 275 25.13 9.95 7.50
C ASN A 275 25.40 8.57 6.91
N MET A 276 25.36 8.42 5.58
CA MET A 276 25.58 7.14 4.91
C MET A 276 27.05 6.97 4.48
N PRO A 277 27.59 5.74 4.52
CA PRO A 277 28.89 5.44 3.94
C PRO A 277 28.94 5.90 2.46
N PRO A 278 30.07 6.49 1.98
CA PRO A 278 30.23 6.95 0.58
C PRO A 278 29.83 5.91 -0.49
N THR A 279 29.94 4.64 -0.12
CA THR A 279 29.62 3.49 -0.96
C THR A 279 28.13 3.35 -1.22
N VAL A 280 27.32 3.45 -0.18
CA VAL A 280 25.85 3.45 -0.27
C VAL A 280 25.38 4.63 -1.13
N LEU A 281 26.03 5.80 -1.01
CA LEU A 281 25.72 6.98 -1.81
C LEU A 281 25.93 6.72 -3.31
N THR A 282 27.06 6.10 -3.64
CA THR A 282 27.42 5.79 -5.02
C THR A 282 26.39 4.87 -5.64
N LEU A 283 25.94 3.85 -4.90
CA LEU A 283 24.90 2.93 -5.33
C LEU A 283 23.53 3.60 -5.45
N LEU A 284 23.11 4.42 -4.48
CA LEU A 284 21.82 5.11 -4.52
C LEU A 284 21.74 6.10 -5.69
N ASN A 285 22.81 6.86 -5.94
CA ASN A 285 22.90 7.74 -7.11
C ASN A 285 22.81 6.93 -8.41
N ALA A 286 23.56 5.82 -8.49
CA ALA A 286 23.51 4.92 -9.64
C ALA A 286 22.09 4.41 -9.89
N ILE A 287 21.40 3.90 -8.86
CA ILE A 287 20.02 3.41 -8.92
C ILE A 287 19.09 4.53 -9.38
N SER A 288 19.21 5.72 -8.83
CA SER A 288 18.34 6.84 -9.20
C SER A 288 18.53 7.29 -10.64
N ASP A 289 19.78 7.41 -11.09
CA ASP A 289 20.10 7.77 -12.47
C ASP A 289 19.65 6.66 -13.43
N GLY A 290 19.84 5.40 -13.04
CA GLY A 290 19.34 4.23 -13.76
C GLY A 290 17.82 4.22 -13.86
N LEU A 291 17.10 4.57 -12.80
CA LEU A 291 15.65 4.75 -12.84
C LEU A 291 15.25 5.99 -13.66
N GLY A 292 16.12 6.99 -13.72
CA GLY A 292 15.87 8.27 -14.37
C GLY A 292 15.10 9.27 -13.48
N ILE A 293 15.03 9.03 -12.16
CA ILE A 293 14.27 9.88 -11.23
C ILE A 293 14.84 11.30 -11.22
N SER A 294 16.16 11.43 -11.30
CA SER A 294 16.88 12.71 -11.40
C SER A 294 16.48 13.57 -12.62
N SER A 295 15.88 12.95 -13.65
CA SER A 295 15.37 13.67 -14.82
C SER A 295 13.97 14.27 -14.62
N VAL A 296 13.23 13.85 -13.58
CA VAL A 296 11.90 14.37 -13.28
C VAL A 296 12.04 15.71 -12.57
N LYS A 297 11.53 16.77 -13.19
CA LYS A 297 11.54 18.12 -12.62
C LYS A 297 10.40 18.29 -11.63
N HIS A 298 9.17 18.00 -12.04
CA HIS A 298 8.01 18.08 -11.17
C HIS A 298 6.88 17.21 -11.70
N ILE A 299 5.96 16.88 -10.80
CA ILE A 299 4.70 16.22 -11.09
C ILE A 299 3.60 17.19 -10.70
N ALA A 300 2.60 17.34 -11.54
CA ALA A 300 1.39 18.05 -11.20
C ALA A 300 0.18 17.25 -11.63
N PHE A 301 -0.86 17.20 -10.82
CA PHE A 301 -2.12 16.62 -11.22
C PHE A 301 -3.29 17.35 -10.58
N SER A 302 -4.45 17.23 -11.19
CA SER A 302 -5.72 17.62 -10.60
C SER A 302 -6.74 16.50 -10.66
N SER A 303 -7.67 16.54 -9.73
CA SER A 303 -8.75 15.57 -9.64
C SER A 303 -10.07 16.25 -9.30
N GLY A 304 -11.14 15.73 -9.89
CA GLY A 304 -12.47 16.29 -9.83
C GLY A 304 -13.55 15.27 -10.16
N TRP A 305 -14.74 15.75 -10.48
CA TRP A 305 -15.87 14.90 -10.87
C TRP A 305 -16.54 15.35 -12.16
N GLN A 306 -16.78 14.40 -13.05
CA GLN A 306 -17.58 14.60 -14.26
C GLN A 306 -18.70 13.55 -14.30
N ASN A 307 -19.96 14.01 -14.29
CA ASN A 307 -21.14 13.13 -14.27
C ASN A 307 -21.18 12.12 -13.10
N GLY A 308 -20.53 12.47 -11.98
CA GLY A 308 -20.41 11.61 -10.78
C GLY A 308 -19.29 10.59 -10.84
N ASP A 309 -18.49 10.60 -11.90
CA ASP A 309 -17.29 9.79 -12.02
C ASP A 309 -16.08 10.67 -11.71
N SER A 310 -15.11 10.14 -10.96
CA SER A 310 -13.91 10.89 -10.65
C SER A 310 -13.00 10.95 -11.88
N VAL A 311 -12.55 12.15 -12.22
CA VAL A 311 -11.59 12.40 -13.30
C VAL A 311 -10.29 12.88 -12.66
N THR A 312 -9.17 12.36 -13.13
CA THR A 312 -7.83 12.76 -12.71
C THR A 312 -6.97 13.00 -13.94
N ASN A 313 -6.39 14.19 -14.01
CA ASN A 313 -5.50 14.61 -15.07
C ASN A 313 -4.14 14.95 -14.49
N GLY A 314 -3.05 14.62 -15.16
CA GLY A 314 -1.73 14.94 -14.62
C GLY A 314 -0.62 14.96 -15.64
N ASP A 315 0.45 15.63 -15.25
CA ASP A 315 1.65 15.85 -16.02
C ASP A 315 2.90 15.54 -15.19
N ILE A 316 3.83 14.82 -15.82
CA ILE A 316 5.19 14.61 -15.30
C ILE A 316 6.13 15.34 -16.24
N TRP A 317 6.82 16.36 -15.74
CA TRP A 317 7.73 17.20 -16.51
C TRP A 317 9.17 16.78 -16.32
N PHE A 318 9.93 16.78 -17.41
CA PHE A 318 11.36 16.43 -17.40
C PHE A 318 12.23 17.66 -17.59
N SER A 319 13.39 17.69 -16.92
CA SER A 319 14.36 18.79 -16.96
C SER A 319 15.13 18.90 -18.29
N GLY A 320 14.99 17.91 -19.18
CA GLY A 320 15.65 17.83 -20.49
C GLY A 320 15.28 16.54 -21.23
N GLU A 321 16.24 15.95 -21.94
CA GLU A 321 16.10 14.55 -22.36
C GLU A 321 16.10 13.67 -21.10
N SER A 322 15.03 12.89 -20.93
CA SER A 322 14.94 11.90 -19.87
C SER A 322 16.12 10.93 -19.95
N SER A 323 16.57 10.42 -18.81
CA SER A 323 17.57 9.34 -18.72
C SER A 323 16.97 8.08 -18.09
N GLY A 324 17.74 6.99 -18.09
CA GLY A 324 17.37 5.75 -17.40
C GLY A 324 16.11 5.06 -17.91
N LEU A 325 15.48 4.28 -17.04
CA LEU A 325 14.29 3.48 -17.33
C LEU A 325 13.07 4.34 -17.66
N ILE A 326 12.94 5.51 -17.04
CA ILE A 326 11.88 6.45 -17.41
C ILE A 326 12.05 6.90 -18.87
N SER A 327 13.28 7.16 -19.31
CA SER A 327 13.56 7.48 -20.72
C SER A 327 13.24 6.34 -21.67
N SER A 328 13.63 5.12 -21.31
CA SER A 328 13.26 3.92 -22.04
C SER A 328 11.75 3.81 -22.23
N GLY A 329 10.96 4.02 -21.17
CA GLY A 329 9.50 4.05 -21.25
C GLY A 329 8.97 5.19 -22.13
N LEU A 330 9.58 6.36 -22.06
CA LEU A 330 9.24 7.55 -22.86
C LEU A 330 9.54 7.40 -24.36
N HIS A 331 10.50 6.56 -24.71
CA HIS A 331 10.98 6.33 -26.07
C HIS A 331 10.50 4.99 -26.61
N SER A 332 9.79 4.21 -25.78
CA SER A 332 9.14 3.00 -26.22
C SER A 332 8.09 3.32 -27.30
N PRO A 333 7.86 2.40 -28.25
CA PRO A 333 6.80 2.56 -29.24
C PRO A 333 5.43 2.82 -28.59
N PRO A 334 4.48 3.46 -29.28
CA PRO A 334 3.10 3.53 -28.78
C PRO A 334 2.52 2.14 -28.46
N ALA A 335 1.58 2.10 -27.51
CA ALA A 335 0.80 0.93 -27.19
C ALA A 335 0.08 0.39 -28.43
N ASP A 336 0.30 -0.88 -28.75
CA ASP A 336 -0.33 -1.55 -29.89
C ASP A 336 -1.77 -1.95 -29.53
N LEU A 337 -2.74 -1.09 -29.84
CA LEU A 337 -4.15 -1.32 -29.55
C LEU A 337 -4.72 -2.55 -30.27
N SER A 338 -4.05 -3.11 -31.30
CA SER A 338 -4.48 -4.38 -31.90
C SER A 338 -4.37 -5.56 -30.91
N LEU A 339 -3.56 -5.42 -29.84
CA LEU A 339 -3.44 -6.44 -28.81
C LEU A 339 -4.74 -6.67 -28.03
N VAL A 340 -5.69 -5.75 -28.10
CA VAL A 340 -7.00 -5.90 -27.49
C VAL A 340 -7.81 -7.06 -28.11
N ASP A 341 -7.45 -7.52 -29.32
CA ASP A 341 -8.06 -8.68 -29.97
C ASP A 341 -7.67 -10.03 -29.34
N TYR A 342 -6.65 -10.04 -28.46
CA TYR A 342 -6.28 -11.22 -27.66
C TYR A 342 -7.00 -11.29 -26.30
N ILE A 343 -7.75 -10.24 -25.95
CA ILE A 343 -8.37 -10.12 -24.63
C ILE A 343 -9.79 -10.67 -24.69
N PRO A 344 -10.15 -11.63 -23.83
CA PRO A 344 -11.47 -12.25 -23.88
C PRO A 344 -12.57 -11.30 -23.41
N ALA A 345 -13.79 -11.48 -23.91
CA ALA A 345 -14.94 -10.63 -23.57
C ALA A 345 -15.30 -10.56 -22.08
N ASN A 346 -14.93 -11.59 -21.30
CA ASN A 346 -15.18 -11.64 -19.86
C ASN A 346 -14.03 -11.08 -19.01
N ALA A 347 -12.96 -10.54 -19.61
CA ALA A 347 -11.91 -9.88 -18.85
C ALA A 347 -12.50 -8.69 -18.10
N THR A 348 -12.20 -8.57 -16.81
CA THR A 348 -12.59 -7.42 -15.99
C THR A 348 -11.48 -6.40 -15.91
N THR A 349 -10.24 -6.74 -16.27
CA THR A 349 -9.14 -5.78 -16.35
C THR A 349 -8.28 -6.04 -17.57
N PHE A 350 -7.72 -4.97 -18.13
CA PHE A 350 -6.59 -5.08 -19.04
C PHE A 350 -5.65 -3.88 -19.01
N ALA A 351 -4.44 -4.11 -19.46
CA ALA A 351 -3.45 -3.08 -19.74
C ALA A 351 -2.71 -3.41 -21.04
N ILE A 352 -2.52 -2.42 -21.90
CA ILE A 352 -1.69 -2.50 -23.10
C ILE A 352 -0.59 -1.46 -22.94
N SER A 353 0.64 -1.88 -23.14
CA SER A 353 1.78 -0.97 -23.13
C SER A 353 2.87 -1.50 -24.04
N SER A 354 3.93 -0.73 -24.19
CA SER A 354 5.18 -1.20 -24.77
C SER A 354 6.25 -1.38 -23.69
N ILE A 355 7.29 -2.13 -24.03
CA ILE A 355 8.52 -2.23 -23.24
C ILE A 355 9.71 -2.19 -24.19
N ASP A 356 10.79 -1.53 -23.79
CA ASP A 356 12.08 -1.68 -24.45
C ASP A 356 13.00 -2.51 -23.54
N SER A 357 13.00 -3.82 -23.80
CA SER A 357 13.81 -4.77 -23.02
C SER A 357 15.31 -4.55 -23.18
N ASN A 358 15.76 -3.99 -24.31
CA ASN A 358 17.17 -3.65 -24.51
C ASN A 358 17.58 -2.49 -23.63
N ALA A 359 16.83 -1.38 -23.70
CA ALA A 359 17.11 -0.23 -22.85
C ALA A 359 16.96 -0.58 -21.36
N THR A 360 16.02 -1.47 -21.01
CA THR A 360 15.91 -2.01 -19.64
C THR A 360 17.18 -2.76 -19.23
N TRP A 361 17.70 -3.61 -20.11
CA TRP A 361 18.92 -4.37 -19.84
C TRP A 361 20.17 -3.48 -19.78
N GLU A 362 20.27 -2.46 -20.63
CA GLU A 362 21.37 -1.49 -20.60
C GLU A 362 21.47 -0.81 -19.23
N VAL A 363 20.34 -0.33 -18.71
CA VAL A 363 20.29 0.25 -17.35
C VAL A 363 20.68 -0.78 -16.30
N MET A 364 20.09 -1.98 -16.35
CA MET A 364 20.40 -3.02 -15.36
C MET A 364 21.89 -3.40 -15.38
N SER A 365 22.49 -3.51 -16.57
CA SER A 365 23.90 -3.82 -16.75
C SER A 365 24.80 -2.73 -16.19
N GLU A 366 24.43 -1.46 -16.40
CA GLU A 366 25.14 -0.32 -15.81
C GLU A 366 25.08 -0.37 -14.28
N LEU A 367 23.91 -0.65 -13.70
CA LEU A 367 23.74 -0.78 -12.25
C LEU A 367 24.54 -1.95 -11.68
N ILE A 368 24.54 -3.09 -12.37
CA ILE A 368 25.33 -4.27 -12.01
C ILE A 368 26.81 -3.90 -12.02
N GLN A 369 27.32 -3.29 -13.09
CA GLN A 369 28.72 -2.92 -13.20
C GLN A 369 29.14 -1.94 -12.08
N LYS A 370 28.34 -0.89 -11.84
CA LYS A 370 28.61 0.04 -10.73
C LYS A 370 28.62 -0.64 -9.37
N SER A 371 27.74 -1.63 -9.16
CA SER A 371 27.71 -2.42 -7.92
C SER A 371 28.95 -3.30 -7.76
N LEU A 372 29.48 -3.83 -8.86
CA LEU A 372 30.72 -4.63 -8.87
C LEU A 372 31.95 -3.76 -8.64
N ASP A 373 32.06 -2.62 -9.34
CA ASP A 373 33.15 -1.66 -9.14
C ASP A 373 33.18 -1.20 -7.66
N LEU A 374 32.00 -1.02 -7.07
CA LEU A 374 31.86 -0.68 -5.66
C LEU A 374 32.33 -1.81 -4.74
N ALA A 375 31.88 -3.04 -4.97
CA ALA A 375 32.31 -4.20 -4.19
C ALA A 375 33.83 -4.38 -4.25
N GLU A 376 34.45 -4.19 -5.42
CA GLU A 376 35.91 -4.25 -5.59
C GLU A 376 36.61 -3.15 -4.79
N SER A 377 36.09 -1.92 -4.82
CA SER A 377 36.66 -0.78 -4.08
C SER A 377 36.62 -0.98 -2.56
N GLU A 378 35.61 -1.71 -2.06
CA GLU A 378 35.44 -2.07 -0.64
C GLU A 378 36.12 -3.39 -0.27
N HIS A 379 36.87 -4.00 -1.20
CA HIS A 379 37.49 -5.31 -1.02
C HIS A 379 36.48 -6.42 -0.63
N ILE A 380 35.21 -6.26 -1.02
CA ILE A 380 34.18 -7.28 -0.86
C ILE A 380 34.38 -8.32 -1.95
N PHE A 381 34.78 -9.52 -1.52
CA PHE A 381 34.93 -10.64 -2.44
C PHE A 381 33.55 -11.15 -2.86
N LEU A 382 33.18 -10.93 -4.11
CA LEU A 382 32.02 -11.57 -4.73
C LEU A 382 32.48 -12.88 -5.36
N PRO A 383 31.93 -14.04 -4.98
CA PRO A 383 32.29 -15.31 -5.58
C PRO A 383 31.94 -15.28 -7.08
N THR A 384 32.96 -15.31 -7.93
CA THR A 384 32.78 -15.21 -9.39
C THR A 384 32.12 -16.46 -9.98
N ASP A 385 32.09 -17.55 -9.21
CA ASP A 385 31.39 -18.79 -9.46
C ASP A 385 29.94 -18.79 -8.96
N HIS A 386 29.51 -17.75 -8.22
CA HIS A 386 28.11 -17.63 -7.80
C HIS A 386 27.20 -17.51 -9.04
N PRO A 387 26.11 -18.31 -9.17
CA PRO A 387 25.34 -18.35 -10.40
C PRO A 387 24.79 -16.99 -10.85
N LEU A 388 24.33 -16.16 -9.91
CA LEU A 388 23.88 -14.80 -10.26
C LEU A 388 25.01 -13.93 -10.82
N TYR A 389 26.24 -14.06 -10.31
CA TYR A 389 27.38 -13.33 -10.86
C TYR A 389 27.67 -13.79 -12.29
N VAL A 390 27.74 -15.10 -12.52
CA VAL A 390 27.97 -15.72 -13.84
C VAL A 390 26.99 -15.20 -14.89
N TRP A 391 25.72 -15.07 -14.50
CA TRP A 391 24.64 -14.60 -15.37
C TRP A 391 24.61 -13.09 -15.59
N LEU A 392 24.88 -12.30 -14.55
CA LEU A 392 24.72 -10.85 -14.61
C LEU A 392 25.98 -10.16 -15.15
N ALA A 393 27.17 -10.65 -14.80
CA ALA A 393 28.44 -10.01 -15.14
C ALA A 393 29.55 -10.97 -15.60
N GLY A 394 29.36 -12.27 -15.44
CA GLY A 394 30.31 -13.28 -15.87
C GLY A 394 30.13 -13.73 -17.32
N GLU A 395 30.60 -14.95 -17.60
CA GLU A 395 30.66 -15.53 -18.94
C GLU A 395 29.30 -15.71 -19.64
N ARG A 396 28.19 -15.73 -18.89
CA ARG A 396 26.82 -15.88 -19.44
C ARG A 396 26.08 -14.56 -19.61
N SER A 397 26.67 -13.42 -19.22
CA SER A 397 26.03 -12.10 -19.35
C SER A 397 25.69 -11.76 -20.81
N ALA A 398 26.58 -12.09 -21.76
CA ALA A 398 26.33 -11.90 -23.19
C ALA A 398 25.18 -12.79 -23.71
N GLU A 399 25.03 -14.00 -23.16
CA GLU A 399 23.91 -14.90 -23.50
C GLU A 399 22.58 -14.30 -23.05
N LEU A 400 22.52 -13.81 -21.80
CA LEU A 400 21.35 -13.16 -21.22
C LEU A 400 20.97 -11.89 -21.99
N ALA A 401 21.93 -11.01 -22.26
CA ALA A 401 21.73 -9.82 -23.08
C ALA A 401 21.13 -10.16 -24.45
N ALA A 402 21.67 -11.21 -25.08
CA ALA A 402 21.23 -11.67 -26.37
C ALA A 402 19.82 -12.28 -26.35
N ALA A 403 19.39 -12.89 -25.24
CA ALA A 403 18.01 -13.34 -25.04
C ALA A 403 17.05 -12.18 -24.78
N LEU A 404 17.44 -11.20 -23.95
CA LEU A 404 16.62 -10.01 -23.67
C LEU A 404 16.36 -9.17 -24.93
N SER A 405 17.35 -9.08 -25.83
CA SER A 405 17.17 -8.42 -27.14
C SER A 405 16.21 -9.14 -28.10
N ALA A 406 15.90 -10.40 -27.84
CA ALA A 406 14.88 -11.14 -28.55
C ALA A 406 13.47 -10.93 -27.97
N ILE A 407 13.32 -10.21 -26.86
CA ILE A 407 12.01 -9.80 -26.34
C ILE A 407 11.51 -8.61 -27.16
N GLY A 408 10.32 -8.74 -27.71
CA GLY A 408 9.65 -7.73 -28.51
C GLY A 408 8.96 -6.67 -27.65
N PRO A 409 8.62 -5.51 -28.23
CA PRO A 409 8.07 -4.40 -27.47
C PRO A 409 6.59 -4.56 -27.13
N ARG A 410 5.88 -5.49 -27.80
CA ARG A 410 4.43 -5.67 -27.62
C ARG A 410 4.15 -6.32 -26.28
N LYS A 411 3.39 -5.64 -25.43
CA LYS A 411 2.99 -6.13 -24.12
C LYS A 411 1.51 -5.87 -23.88
N PHE A 412 0.82 -6.89 -23.38
CA PHE A 412 -0.52 -6.71 -22.84
C PHE A 412 -0.70 -7.55 -21.58
N THR A 413 -1.70 -7.20 -20.80
CA THR A 413 -2.07 -7.87 -19.57
C THR A 413 -3.59 -7.90 -19.52
N TRP A 414 -4.16 -8.99 -19.06
CA TRP A 414 -5.58 -9.03 -18.75
C TRP A 414 -5.83 -9.96 -17.57
N GLY A 415 -6.95 -9.73 -16.89
CA GLY A 415 -7.38 -10.52 -15.76
C GLY A 415 -8.90 -10.64 -15.69
N VAL A 416 -9.37 -11.70 -15.03
CA VAL A 416 -10.73 -11.77 -14.47
C VAL A 416 -10.58 -11.66 -12.96
N GLN A 417 -11.15 -10.60 -12.40
CA GLN A 417 -11.26 -10.37 -10.96
C GLN A 417 -12.70 -10.71 -10.56
N ASP A 418 -12.85 -11.79 -9.81
CA ASP A 418 -14.08 -12.12 -9.09
C ASP A 418 -13.75 -12.32 -7.60
N ALA A 419 -14.76 -12.30 -6.74
CA ALA A 419 -14.55 -12.50 -5.31
C ALA A 419 -14.10 -13.93 -4.97
N GLY A 420 -14.33 -14.91 -5.85
CA GLY A 420 -13.82 -16.27 -5.68
C GLY A 420 -12.29 -16.31 -5.74
N ALA A 421 -11.68 -15.53 -6.64
CA ALA A 421 -10.24 -15.37 -6.74
C ALA A 421 -9.61 -14.73 -5.49
N LEU A 422 -10.36 -13.91 -4.73
CA LEU A 422 -9.90 -13.35 -3.46
C LEU A 422 -9.90 -14.40 -2.33
N MET A 423 -10.79 -15.39 -2.36
CA MET A 423 -10.93 -16.40 -1.31
C MET A 423 -10.08 -17.67 -1.56
N GLY A 424 -9.04 -17.57 -2.38
CA GLY A 424 -8.27 -18.73 -2.86
C GLY A 424 -9.07 -19.70 -3.75
N GLY A 425 -10.35 -19.40 -3.98
CA GLY A 425 -11.33 -20.19 -4.71
C GLY A 425 -11.29 -19.89 -6.20
N GLY A 426 -10.22 -20.28 -6.86
CA GLY A 426 -10.13 -20.26 -8.32
C GLY A 426 -9.02 -19.38 -8.83
N ALA A 427 -8.15 -19.99 -9.61
CA ALA A 427 -7.11 -19.34 -10.38
C ALA A 427 -7.61 -18.04 -11.04
N SER A 428 -7.01 -16.91 -10.65
CA SER A 428 -7.05 -15.69 -11.43
C SER A 428 -6.81 -16.05 -12.91
N GLN A 429 -7.84 -15.89 -13.74
CA GLN A 429 -7.67 -16.10 -15.17
C GLN A 429 -6.91 -14.90 -15.74
N GLY A 430 -5.96 -15.18 -16.63
CA GLY A 430 -5.19 -14.15 -17.30
C GLY A 430 -3.73 -14.11 -16.88
N GLY A 431 -3.06 -13.04 -17.25
CA GLY A 431 -1.62 -12.90 -17.10
C GLY A 431 -1.09 -11.70 -17.87
N THR A 432 0.22 -11.49 -17.73
CA THR A 432 1.01 -10.57 -18.55
C THR A 432 1.65 -11.35 -19.69
N PHE A 433 1.56 -10.80 -20.90
CA PHE A 433 2.06 -11.38 -22.13
C PHE A 433 3.02 -10.39 -22.77
N ILE A 434 4.24 -10.83 -23.05
CA ILE A 434 5.28 -10.03 -23.70
C ILE A 434 5.75 -10.79 -24.94
N GLU A 435 5.80 -10.12 -26.08
CA GLU A 435 6.23 -10.70 -27.35
C GLU A 435 7.66 -11.24 -27.26
N VAL A 436 7.90 -12.38 -27.90
CA VAL A 436 9.20 -13.03 -28.02
C VAL A 436 9.45 -13.31 -29.50
N ARG A 437 10.48 -12.65 -30.05
CA ARG A 437 10.85 -12.72 -31.47
C ARG A 437 11.67 -13.97 -31.81
N ASP A 438 12.47 -14.45 -30.85
CA ASP A 438 13.24 -15.70 -30.96
C ASP A 438 12.92 -16.64 -29.80
N VAL A 439 11.86 -17.43 -29.99
CA VAL A 439 11.35 -18.36 -28.97
C VAL A 439 12.38 -19.38 -28.55
N ALA A 440 13.15 -19.92 -29.50
CA ALA A 440 14.12 -20.98 -29.22
C ALA A 440 15.24 -20.44 -28.33
N LYS A 441 15.80 -19.28 -28.67
CA LYS A 441 16.85 -18.63 -27.90
C LYS A 441 16.38 -18.25 -26.50
N VAL A 442 15.25 -17.56 -26.39
CA VAL A 442 14.73 -17.12 -25.08
C VAL A 442 14.40 -18.32 -24.19
N ARG A 443 13.80 -19.39 -24.73
CA ARG A 443 13.55 -20.62 -23.96
C ARG A 443 14.84 -21.26 -23.46
N ALA A 444 15.85 -21.42 -24.31
CA ALA A 444 17.11 -22.04 -23.93
C ALA A 444 17.80 -21.26 -22.79
N THR A 445 17.86 -19.94 -22.92
CA THR A 445 18.49 -19.07 -21.90
C THR A 445 17.68 -19.05 -20.60
N ILE A 446 16.34 -18.90 -20.65
CA ILE A 446 15.50 -18.92 -19.44
C ILE A 446 15.56 -20.28 -18.75
N SER A 447 15.54 -21.39 -19.51
CA SER A 447 15.65 -22.75 -18.95
C SER A 447 16.92 -22.92 -18.13
N ALA A 448 18.05 -22.50 -18.69
CA ALA A 448 19.32 -22.56 -17.99
C ALA A 448 19.36 -21.62 -16.78
N LEU A 449 18.87 -20.37 -16.92
CA LEU A 449 18.85 -19.38 -15.84
C LEU A 449 17.99 -19.85 -14.67
N MET A 450 16.77 -20.30 -14.95
CA MET A 450 15.82 -20.74 -13.93
C MET A 450 16.27 -22.04 -13.26
N SER A 451 16.98 -22.92 -13.97
CA SER A 451 17.59 -24.11 -13.36
C SER A 451 18.69 -23.74 -12.35
N ASP A 452 19.49 -22.71 -12.65
CA ASP A 452 20.51 -22.23 -11.72
C ASP A 452 19.89 -21.49 -10.52
N ILE A 453 18.84 -20.69 -10.75
CA ILE A 453 18.09 -20.03 -9.67
C ILE A 453 17.38 -21.05 -8.78
N ALA A 454 16.79 -22.10 -9.36
CA ALA A 454 16.09 -23.13 -8.60
C ALA A 454 16.99 -23.76 -7.54
N LYS A 455 18.22 -24.14 -7.93
CA LYS A 455 19.24 -24.67 -7.01
C LYS A 455 19.60 -23.70 -5.88
N LEU A 456 19.64 -22.40 -6.15
CA LEU A 456 19.89 -21.38 -5.12
C LEU A 456 18.73 -21.23 -4.13
N THR A 457 17.52 -21.64 -4.52
CA THR A 457 16.30 -21.51 -3.71
C THR A 457 15.84 -22.81 -3.05
N GLU A 458 16.51 -23.94 -3.31
CA GLU A 458 16.13 -25.26 -2.75
C GLU A 458 16.17 -25.28 -1.22
N THR A 459 17.10 -24.54 -0.61
CA THR A 459 17.27 -24.47 0.85
C THR A 459 16.67 -23.21 1.46
N ASN A 460 15.85 -22.47 0.72
CA ASN A 460 15.35 -21.18 1.16
C ASN A 460 14.00 -21.33 1.89
N GLU A 461 13.99 -20.97 3.17
CA GLU A 461 12.82 -21.02 4.04
C GLU A 461 11.66 -20.13 3.53
N TYR A 462 11.99 -19.03 2.84
CA TYR A 462 11.02 -18.02 2.38
C TYR A 462 10.29 -18.44 1.09
N GLY A 463 10.80 -19.42 0.36
CA GLY A 463 10.18 -19.93 -0.86
C GLY A 463 11.17 -20.57 -1.83
N SER A 464 10.63 -21.37 -2.74
CA SER A 464 11.40 -22.13 -3.73
C SER A 464 10.95 -21.84 -5.15
N LEU A 465 11.87 -21.95 -6.11
CA LEU A 465 11.57 -21.95 -7.53
C LEU A 465 11.55 -23.40 -8.04
N SER A 466 10.40 -23.84 -8.54
CA SER A 466 10.26 -25.16 -9.15
C SER A 466 10.23 -25.09 -10.68
N VAL A 467 11.13 -25.85 -11.30
CA VAL A 467 11.17 -26.05 -12.77
C VAL A 467 10.30 -27.26 -13.11
N LYS A 468 9.27 -27.07 -13.94
CA LYS A 468 8.29 -28.12 -14.23
C LYS A 468 8.00 -28.21 -15.73
N ASN A 469 7.76 -29.43 -16.22
CA ASN A 469 7.33 -29.65 -17.60
C ASN A 469 5.80 -29.69 -17.74
N LEU A 470 5.30 -29.09 -18.82
CA LEU A 470 3.88 -29.14 -19.14
C LEU A 470 3.48 -30.55 -19.59
N LYS A 471 2.60 -31.23 -18.86
CA LYS A 471 2.04 -32.51 -19.34
C LYS A 471 1.02 -32.24 -20.45
N ILE A 472 1.28 -32.79 -21.65
CA ILE A 472 0.41 -32.68 -22.84
C ILE A 472 -0.17 -34.05 -23.13
N ARG A 473 -1.50 -34.16 -23.17
CA ARG A 473 -2.21 -35.39 -23.58
C ARG A 473 -2.65 -35.27 -25.04
N LYS A 474 -2.19 -36.18 -25.89
CA LYS A 474 -2.60 -36.29 -27.30
C LYS A 474 -3.03 -37.73 -27.60
N LYS A 475 -3.98 -37.91 -28.52
CA LYS A 475 -4.28 -39.24 -29.05
C LYS A 475 -3.16 -39.63 -30.02
N ASN A 476 -2.58 -40.82 -29.85
CA ASN A 476 -1.65 -41.38 -30.81
C ASN A 476 -2.39 -41.84 -32.08
N GLU A 477 -1.65 -42.37 -33.06
CA GLU A 477 -2.20 -42.88 -34.33
C GLU A 477 -3.23 -44.02 -34.12
N GLU A 478 -3.16 -44.73 -32.99
CA GLU A 478 -4.11 -45.78 -32.58
C GLU A 478 -5.35 -45.23 -31.83
N GLY A 479 -5.46 -43.91 -31.68
CA GLY A 479 -6.55 -43.26 -30.94
C GLY A 479 -6.45 -43.35 -29.41
N LYS A 480 -5.37 -43.92 -28.86
CA LYS A 480 -5.10 -43.99 -27.41
C LYS A 480 -4.49 -42.69 -26.92
N TRP A 481 -4.91 -42.23 -25.74
CA TRP A 481 -4.32 -41.07 -25.09
C TRP A 481 -2.91 -41.39 -24.59
N VAL A 482 -1.92 -40.65 -25.08
CA VAL A 482 -0.53 -40.68 -24.61
C VAL A 482 -0.21 -39.32 -24.00
N THR A 483 0.49 -39.33 -22.86
CA THR A 483 1.00 -38.11 -22.22
C THR A 483 2.45 -37.91 -22.64
N SER A 484 2.76 -36.78 -23.25
CA SER A 484 4.14 -36.36 -23.52
C SER A 484 4.49 -35.14 -22.66
N GLU A 485 5.78 -34.95 -22.43
CA GLU A 485 6.29 -33.70 -21.87
C GLU A 485 6.24 -32.61 -22.94
N GLY A 486 5.81 -31.42 -22.53
CA GLY A 486 5.80 -30.19 -23.31
C GLY A 486 6.85 -29.22 -22.79
N ALA A 487 6.71 -27.95 -23.17
CA ALA A 487 7.63 -26.90 -22.72
C ALA A 487 7.67 -26.74 -21.20
N GLU A 488 8.83 -26.31 -20.71
CA GLU A 488 9.04 -25.93 -19.31
C GLU A 488 8.22 -24.71 -18.94
N TYR A 489 7.78 -24.68 -17.67
CA TYR A 489 7.30 -23.52 -16.98
C TYR A 489 7.93 -23.49 -15.59
N TYR A 490 8.04 -22.29 -15.05
CA TYR A 490 8.75 -22.01 -13.80
C TYR A 490 7.74 -21.48 -12.81
N GLN A 491 7.66 -22.08 -11.64
CA GLN A 491 6.68 -21.75 -10.60
C GLN A 491 7.42 -21.34 -9.34
N VAL A 492 7.02 -20.21 -8.77
CA VAL A 492 7.50 -19.76 -7.47
C VAL A 492 6.50 -20.25 -6.42
N ASP A 493 7.01 -21.01 -5.47
CA ASP A 493 6.28 -21.47 -4.29
C ASP A 493 6.71 -20.57 -3.13
N LEU A 494 5.79 -19.75 -2.63
CA LEU A 494 6.05 -18.76 -1.60
C LEU A 494 5.59 -19.32 -0.24
N ASN A 495 6.51 -19.45 0.72
CA ASN A 495 6.20 -19.89 2.09
C ASN A 495 5.94 -18.66 2.97
N ILE A 496 4.92 -17.87 2.62
CA ILE A 496 4.62 -16.63 3.35
C ILE A 496 3.90 -16.91 4.68
N GLY A 497 3.28 -18.10 4.84
CA GLY A 497 2.55 -18.45 6.05
C GLY A 497 3.39 -18.37 7.32
N ASP A 498 4.64 -18.84 7.25
CA ASP A 498 5.55 -18.87 8.39
C ASP A 498 6.19 -17.50 8.69
N LEU A 499 6.02 -16.52 7.77
CA LEU A 499 6.58 -15.18 7.86
C LEU A 499 5.59 -14.14 8.35
N LEU A 500 4.31 -14.45 8.27
CA LEU A 500 3.27 -13.55 8.73
C LEU A 500 3.17 -13.67 10.26
N PRO A 501 3.10 -12.54 10.99
CA PRO A 501 2.66 -12.54 12.38
C PRO A 501 1.38 -13.36 12.54
N GLN A 502 1.18 -14.04 13.68
CA GLN A 502 0.05 -14.95 13.89
C GLN A 502 -1.31 -14.26 13.72
N GLU A 503 -1.38 -12.96 14.00
CA GLU A 503 -2.55 -12.11 13.80
C GLU A 503 -2.96 -12.03 12.31
N LEU A 504 -1.99 -12.23 11.41
CA LEU A 504 -2.15 -12.30 9.96
C LEU A 504 -2.11 -13.74 9.43
N ALA A 505 -2.11 -14.76 10.29
CA ALA A 505 -2.20 -16.16 9.86
C ALA A 505 -3.44 -16.44 8.98
N PRO A 506 -4.64 -15.83 9.21
CA PRO A 506 -5.74 -15.96 8.25
C PRO A 506 -5.44 -15.37 6.87
N ALA A 507 -4.59 -14.34 6.79
CA ALA A 507 -4.13 -13.76 5.53
C ALA A 507 -3.14 -14.67 4.81
N SER A 508 -2.44 -15.59 5.51
CA SER A 508 -1.56 -16.57 4.87
C SER A 508 -2.28 -17.43 3.82
N MET A 509 -3.57 -17.73 4.01
CA MET A 509 -4.37 -18.48 3.05
C MET A 509 -4.57 -17.71 1.73
N LEU A 510 -4.64 -16.36 1.80
CA LEU A 510 -4.68 -15.52 0.60
C LEU A 510 -3.39 -15.68 -0.21
N PHE A 511 -2.25 -15.67 0.48
CA PHE A 511 -0.94 -15.81 -0.13
C PHE A 511 -0.64 -17.25 -0.60
N ALA A 512 -1.13 -18.27 0.09
CA ALA A 512 -0.96 -19.68 -0.29
C ALA A 512 -1.55 -20.01 -1.67
N SER A 513 -2.58 -19.25 -2.09
CA SER A 513 -3.19 -19.37 -3.41
C SER A 513 -2.36 -18.71 -4.53
N LEU A 514 -1.44 -17.80 -4.18
CA LEU A 514 -0.56 -17.14 -5.13
C LEU A 514 0.59 -18.08 -5.47
N LYS A 515 0.54 -18.64 -6.68
CA LYS A 515 1.62 -19.44 -7.25
C LYS A 515 2.11 -18.77 -8.54
N PRO A 516 2.87 -17.66 -8.42
CA PRO A 516 3.42 -16.96 -9.56
C PRO A 516 4.16 -17.95 -10.45
N SER A 517 3.92 -17.84 -11.74
CA SER A 517 4.51 -18.75 -12.70
C SER A 517 4.74 -18.04 -14.02
N THR A 518 5.79 -18.49 -14.71
CA THR A 518 6.19 -17.95 -16.00
C THR A 518 6.56 -19.06 -16.98
N GLY A 519 6.45 -18.77 -18.27
CA GLY A 519 6.83 -19.68 -19.34
C GLY A 519 6.78 -18.99 -20.69
N VAL A 520 7.42 -19.58 -21.71
CA VAL A 520 7.42 -19.04 -23.07
C VAL A 520 6.58 -19.96 -23.96
N THR A 521 5.51 -19.45 -24.57
CA THR A 521 4.64 -20.21 -25.47
C THR A 521 5.31 -20.48 -26.81
N GLU A 522 4.79 -21.46 -27.56
CA GLU A 522 5.35 -21.81 -28.88
C GLU A 522 5.13 -20.70 -29.93
N ASP A 523 4.08 -19.91 -29.74
CA ASP A 523 3.66 -18.84 -30.65
C ASP A 523 4.24 -17.46 -30.32
N GLY A 524 5.30 -17.40 -29.51
CA GLY A 524 6.07 -16.16 -29.35
C GLY A 524 5.64 -15.26 -28.20
N TRP A 525 5.19 -15.82 -27.07
CA TRP A 525 4.84 -15.03 -25.89
C TRP A 525 5.53 -15.52 -24.63
N LEU A 526 6.22 -14.63 -23.94
CA LEU A 526 6.57 -14.79 -22.54
C LEU A 526 5.31 -14.47 -21.71
N VAL A 527 4.85 -15.45 -20.94
CA VAL A 527 3.64 -15.38 -20.13
C VAL A 527 4.04 -15.38 -18.67
N PHE A 528 3.51 -14.43 -17.90
CA PHE A 528 3.59 -14.40 -16.45
C PHE A 528 2.18 -14.35 -15.87
N SER A 529 1.88 -15.17 -14.87
CA SER A 529 0.61 -15.13 -14.15
C SER A 529 0.81 -15.43 -12.67
N THR A 530 -0.04 -14.86 -11.81
CA THR A 530 -0.11 -15.24 -10.40
C THR A 530 -0.72 -16.62 -10.18
N SER A 531 -1.31 -17.23 -11.24
CA SER A 531 -1.81 -18.59 -11.23
C SER A 531 -1.04 -19.50 -12.17
N THR A 532 -0.48 -20.57 -11.61
CA THR A 532 0.11 -21.68 -12.38
C THR A 532 -0.86 -22.28 -13.41
N SER A 533 -2.16 -22.34 -13.10
CA SER A 533 -3.13 -22.91 -14.02
C SER A 533 -3.35 -22.04 -15.26
N ALA A 534 -3.30 -20.71 -15.10
CA ALA A 534 -3.41 -19.75 -16.20
C ALA A 534 -2.19 -19.81 -17.09
N THR A 535 -0.98 -19.85 -16.52
CA THR A 535 0.26 -20.06 -17.27
C THR A 535 0.22 -21.37 -18.05
N LYS A 536 -0.14 -22.49 -17.41
CA LYS A 536 -0.30 -23.79 -18.09
C LYS A 536 -1.31 -23.72 -19.23
N LYS A 537 -2.44 -23.03 -19.05
CA LYS A 537 -3.47 -22.87 -20.08
C LYS A 537 -2.93 -22.10 -21.30
N SER A 538 -2.23 -20.99 -21.08
CA SER A 538 -1.58 -20.21 -22.15
C SER A 538 -0.49 -21.02 -22.85
N MET A 539 0.36 -21.73 -22.09
CA MET A 539 1.41 -22.60 -22.64
C MET A 539 0.85 -23.75 -23.49
N ARG A 540 -0.31 -24.33 -23.13
CA ARG A 540 -0.95 -25.39 -23.90
C ARG A 540 -1.65 -24.89 -25.16
N ASN A 541 -2.36 -23.77 -25.03
CA ASN A 541 -3.29 -23.33 -26.07
C ASN A 541 -2.67 -22.34 -27.05
N GLY A 542 -1.54 -21.71 -26.67
CA GLY A 542 -1.03 -20.50 -27.29
C GLY A 542 -1.84 -19.27 -26.87
N VAL A 543 -1.37 -18.11 -27.31
CA VAL A 543 -2.01 -16.81 -27.17
C VAL A 543 -2.68 -16.48 -28.51
N LYS A 544 -3.97 -16.77 -28.60
CA LYS A 544 -4.74 -16.67 -29.84
C LYS A 544 -5.70 -15.48 -29.80
N LEU A 545 -6.00 -14.96 -30.99
CA LEU A 545 -7.07 -13.98 -31.19
C LEU A 545 -8.41 -14.56 -30.73
N VAL A 546 -9.24 -13.73 -30.11
CA VAL A 546 -10.54 -14.11 -29.59
C VAL A 546 -11.63 -13.64 -30.55
N GLU A 547 -12.48 -14.56 -31.02
CA GLU A 547 -13.56 -14.25 -31.97
C GLU A 547 -14.56 -13.22 -31.40
N LYS A 548 -14.88 -13.34 -30.11
CA LYS A 548 -15.62 -12.34 -29.33
C LYS A 548 -14.70 -11.76 -28.27
N GLY A 549 -13.87 -10.81 -28.67
CA GLY A 549 -12.94 -10.11 -27.78
C GLY A 549 -13.61 -9.07 -26.90
N ILE A 550 -12.82 -8.46 -26.02
CA ILE A 550 -13.24 -7.41 -25.08
C ILE A 550 -13.86 -6.17 -25.75
N LYS A 551 -13.59 -5.94 -27.04
CA LYS A 551 -14.24 -4.90 -27.86
C LYS A 551 -15.77 -5.04 -27.93
N THR A 552 -16.32 -6.21 -27.61
CA THR A 552 -17.78 -6.42 -27.55
C THR A 552 -18.42 -5.80 -26.31
N ASN A 553 -17.63 -5.44 -25.29
CA ASN A 553 -18.09 -4.67 -24.15
C ASN A 553 -18.26 -3.18 -24.57
N PRO A 554 -19.46 -2.59 -24.41
CA PRO A 554 -19.72 -1.22 -24.83
C PRO A 554 -18.87 -0.18 -24.09
N ASP A 555 -18.59 -0.39 -22.79
CA ASP A 555 -17.76 0.51 -21.99
C ASP A 555 -16.32 0.54 -22.56
N VAL A 556 -15.78 -0.64 -22.85
CA VAL A 556 -14.45 -0.78 -23.47
C VAL A 556 -14.41 -0.19 -24.87
N ALA A 557 -15.45 -0.41 -25.68
CA ALA A 557 -15.52 0.16 -27.01
C ALA A 557 -15.54 1.70 -26.97
N SER A 558 -16.28 2.29 -26.03
CA SER A 558 -16.29 3.74 -25.79
C SER A 558 -14.91 4.26 -25.39
N PHE A 559 -14.28 3.60 -24.41
CA PHE A 559 -12.93 3.94 -23.94
C PHE A 559 -11.88 3.87 -25.03
N LEU A 560 -11.82 2.78 -25.81
CA LEU A 560 -10.82 2.63 -26.87
C LEU A 560 -10.94 3.70 -27.96
N ASN A 561 -12.14 4.28 -28.15
CA ASN A 561 -12.34 5.40 -29.07
C ASN A 561 -11.88 6.75 -28.50
N SER A 562 -11.77 6.90 -27.18
CA SER A 562 -11.26 8.11 -26.53
C SER A 562 -9.74 8.12 -26.36
N VAL A 563 -9.08 6.95 -26.43
CA VAL A 563 -7.62 6.83 -26.32
C VAL A 563 -6.92 7.67 -27.40
N PRO A 564 -6.02 8.60 -27.02
CA PRO A 564 -5.30 9.42 -27.98
C PRO A 564 -4.31 8.60 -28.81
N ALA A 565 -4.11 9.01 -30.07
CA ALA A 565 -3.08 8.44 -30.92
C ALA A 565 -1.69 8.62 -30.27
N GLY A 566 -0.88 7.57 -30.28
CA GLY A 566 0.46 7.60 -29.67
C GLY A 566 0.47 7.36 -28.16
N ALA A 567 -0.64 6.96 -27.55
CA ALA A 567 -0.66 6.54 -26.15
C ALA A 567 0.42 5.47 -25.89
N LEU A 568 1.24 5.67 -24.87
CA LEU A 568 2.30 4.74 -24.44
C LEU A 568 1.73 3.60 -23.58
N GLN A 569 0.63 3.88 -22.88
CA GLN A 569 -0.05 2.92 -22.03
C GLN A 569 -1.55 3.19 -22.05
N VAL A 570 -2.33 2.11 -22.03
CA VAL A 570 -3.80 2.11 -21.97
C VAL A 570 -4.22 1.06 -20.95
N LYS A 571 -5.12 1.41 -20.04
CA LYS A 571 -5.64 0.49 -19.03
C LYS A 571 -7.14 0.66 -18.85
N TRP A 572 -7.80 -0.44 -18.56
CA TRP A 572 -9.21 -0.50 -18.24
C TRP A 572 -9.45 -1.52 -17.13
N SER A 573 -10.36 -1.24 -16.21
CA SER A 573 -10.69 -2.13 -15.10
C SER A 573 -12.14 -1.94 -14.65
N ASP A 574 -12.90 -3.01 -14.58
CA ASP A 574 -14.26 -3.04 -14.04
C ASP A 574 -14.27 -3.68 -12.64
N LEU A 575 -14.53 -2.86 -11.63
CA LEU A 575 -14.58 -3.29 -10.23
C LEU A 575 -15.94 -3.87 -9.83
N ARG A 576 -16.98 -3.72 -10.67
CA ARG A 576 -18.35 -4.17 -10.33
C ARG A 576 -18.41 -5.67 -10.01
N PRO A 577 -17.78 -6.58 -10.79
CA PRO A 577 -17.83 -8.01 -10.47
C PRO A 577 -17.14 -8.35 -9.13
N MET A 578 -16.03 -7.68 -8.83
CA MET A 578 -15.30 -7.87 -7.57
C MET A 578 -16.12 -7.38 -6.38
N ILE A 579 -16.64 -6.15 -6.45
CA ILE A 579 -17.45 -5.54 -5.38
C ILE A 579 -18.75 -6.33 -5.18
N GLY A 580 -19.45 -6.67 -6.27
CA GLY A 580 -20.66 -7.49 -6.19
C GLY A 580 -20.43 -8.85 -5.55
N GLY A 581 -19.30 -9.50 -5.88
CA GLY A 581 -18.90 -10.75 -5.24
C GLY A 581 -18.58 -10.58 -3.75
N ALA A 582 -17.84 -9.54 -3.37
CA ALA A 582 -17.50 -9.26 -1.97
C ALA A 582 -18.75 -8.98 -1.11
N ILE A 583 -19.71 -8.22 -1.64
CA ILE A 583 -20.99 -7.96 -0.98
C ILE A 583 -21.83 -9.24 -0.85
N THR A 584 -21.87 -10.07 -1.90
CA THR A 584 -22.56 -11.37 -1.84
C THR A 584 -21.94 -12.29 -0.78
N MET A 585 -20.62 -12.25 -0.64
CA MET A 585 -19.92 -13.00 0.39
C MET A 585 -20.23 -12.46 1.79
N ALA A 586 -20.15 -11.14 1.99
CA ALA A 586 -20.52 -10.49 3.25
C ALA A 586 -21.94 -10.89 3.66
N GLN A 587 -22.89 -10.89 2.71
CA GLN A 587 -24.26 -11.37 2.92
C GLN A 587 -24.33 -12.82 3.38
N GLY A 588 -23.52 -13.71 2.81
CA GLY A 588 -23.41 -15.10 3.24
C GLY A 588 -22.89 -15.27 4.67
N MET A 589 -22.09 -14.31 5.16
CA MET A 589 -21.51 -14.33 6.51
C MET A 589 -22.39 -13.65 7.57
N LEU A 590 -23.41 -12.87 7.18
CA LEU A 590 -24.27 -12.14 8.12
C LEU A 590 -24.85 -13.02 9.24
N PRO A 591 -25.30 -14.27 9.01
CA PRO A 591 -25.83 -15.11 10.08
C PRO A 591 -24.78 -15.44 11.17
N MET A 592 -23.51 -15.56 10.78
CA MET A 592 -22.41 -15.83 11.71
C MET A 592 -22.11 -14.58 12.55
N ILE A 593 -22.06 -13.41 11.90
CA ILE A 593 -21.86 -12.11 12.58
C ILE A 593 -23.03 -11.84 13.54
N ALA A 594 -24.27 -12.12 13.11
CA ALA A 594 -25.45 -12.00 13.95
C ALA A 594 -25.36 -12.90 15.19
N GLY A 595 -24.85 -14.12 15.02
CA GLY A 595 -24.64 -15.07 16.11
C GLY A 595 -23.58 -14.63 17.11
N SER A 596 -22.46 -14.04 16.63
CA SER A 596 -21.33 -13.64 17.47
C SER A 596 -21.48 -12.26 18.13
N ALA A 597 -22.09 -11.30 17.44
CA ALA A 597 -22.26 -9.93 17.95
C ALA A 597 -23.34 -9.81 19.05
N GLY A 598 -24.11 -10.88 19.26
CA GLY A 598 -25.18 -10.94 20.25
C GLY A 598 -26.40 -10.08 19.90
N PRO A 599 -27.42 -10.07 20.77
CA PRO A 599 -28.70 -9.40 20.50
C PRO A 599 -28.62 -7.86 20.48
N ASN A 600 -27.49 -7.28 20.89
CA ASN A 600 -27.30 -5.83 21.01
C ASN A 600 -26.59 -5.21 19.81
N PHE A 601 -26.35 -5.97 18.72
CA PHE A 601 -25.76 -5.39 17.52
C PHE A 601 -26.69 -4.33 16.93
N PRO A 602 -26.23 -3.09 16.74
CA PRO A 602 -27.12 -1.97 16.44
C PRO A 602 -27.68 -1.98 15.01
N LEU A 603 -27.13 -2.79 14.11
CA LEU A 603 -27.58 -2.86 12.71
C LEU A 603 -28.51 -4.06 12.49
N ASP A 604 -29.60 -3.83 11.77
CA ASP A 604 -30.45 -4.91 11.28
C ASP A 604 -29.78 -5.57 10.07
N LEU A 605 -29.05 -6.66 10.31
CA LEU A 605 -28.34 -7.39 9.28
C LEU A 605 -29.27 -7.92 8.17
N ASN A 606 -30.58 -8.09 8.42
CA ASN A 606 -31.53 -8.49 7.38
C ASN A 606 -31.80 -7.38 6.36
N LYS A 607 -31.52 -6.12 6.71
CA LYS A 607 -31.61 -4.97 5.80
C LYS A 607 -30.33 -4.75 5.00
N PHE A 608 -29.29 -5.57 5.17
CA PHE A 608 -28.03 -5.37 4.47
C PHE A 608 -28.22 -5.40 2.94
N PRO A 609 -27.88 -4.31 2.22
CA PRO A 609 -28.24 -4.19 0.82
C PRO A 609 -27.58 -5.24 -0.08
N GLY A 610 -28.26 -5.58 -1.17
CA GLY A 610 -27.73 -6.48 -2.19
C GLY A 610 -26.58 -5.86 -3.00
N PRO A 611 -25.81 -6.67 -3.75
CA PRO A 611 -24.66 -6.22 -4.53
C PRO A 611 -25.00 -5.13 -5.55
N GLU A 612 -26.21 -5.15 -6.12
CA GLU A 612 -26.65 -4.16 -7.11
C GLU A 612 -26.58 -2.73 -6.59
N VAL A 613 -26.92 -2.51 -5.32
CA VAL A 613 -26.91 -1.19 -4.68
C VAL A 613 -25.50 -0.59 -4.68
N PHE A 614 -24.49 -1.43 -4.47
CA PHE A 614 -23.09 -1.02 -4.48
C PHE A 614 -22.53 -0.90 -5.90
N THR A 615 -22.96 -1.74 -6.84
CA THR A 615 -22.33 -1.81 -8.17
C THR A 615 -22.95 -0.89 -9.23
N LYS A 616 -24.23 -0.51 -9.09
CA LYS A 616 -24.94 0.24 -10.16
C LYS A 616 -24.40 1.64 -10.41
N ASN A 617 -23.81 2.25 -9.38
CA ASN A 617 -23.26 3.60 -9.42
C ASN A 617 -21.75 3.59 -9.73
N ILE A 618 -21.15 2.42 -9.94
CA ILE A 618 -19.73 2.25 -10.21
C ILE A 618 -19.53 2.17 -11.73
N CYS A 619 -18.72 3.08 -12.26
CA CYS A 619 -18.15 3.03 -13.59
C CYS A 619 -16.82 2.23 -13.62
N PRO A 620 -16.43 1.68 -14.78
CA PRO A 620 -15.08 1.18 -14.98
C PRO A 620 -14.02 2.27 -14.80
N SER A 621 -12.84 1.86 -14.33
CA SER A 621 -11.65 2.70 -14.32
C SER A 621 -10.95 2.64 -15.68
N GLU A 622 -10.77 3.80 -16.28
CA GLU A 622 -10.22 4.03 -17.62
C GLU A 622 -9.00 4.92 -17.47
N SER A 623 -7.84 4.55 -18.03
CA SER A 623 -6.68 5.45 -18.02
C SER A 623 -5.76 5.26 -19.20
N TRP A 624 -5.15 6.35 -19.63
CA TRP A 624 -4.13 6.35 -20.68
C TRP A 624 -2.99 7.31 -20.35
N LEU A 625 -1.84 7.08 -20.97
CA LEU A 625 -0.62 7.88 -20.81
C LEU A 625 -0.08 8.22 -22.20
N VAL A 626 0.22 9.49 -22.46
CA VAL A 626 0.79 9.97 -23.73
C VAL A 626 1.96 10.91 -23.49
N ARG A 627 2.93 10.93 -24.40
CA ARG A 627 4.03 11.89 -24.38
C ARG A 627 3.62 13.18 -25.12
N LYS A 628 3.78 14.34 -24.49
CA LYS A 628 3.57 15.67 -25.07
C LYS A 628 4.86 16.49 -24.95
N GLY A 629 5.79 16.33 -25.90
CA GLY A 629 7.10 17.00 -25.85
C GLY A 629 7.99 16.45 -24.72
N ASN A 630 8.39 17.32 -23.77
CA ASN A 630 9.19 16.99 -22.59
C ASN A 630 8.34 16.71 -21.34
N ARG A 631 7.05 16.37 -21.51
CA ARG A 631 6.19 15.89 -20.42
C ARG A 631 5.47 14.61 -20.81
N LEU A 632 5.18 13.79 -19.81
CA LEU A 632 4.15 12.75 -19.87
C LEU A 632 2.85 13.34 -19.37
N HIS A 633 1.79 13.10 -20.10
CA HIS A 633 0.45 13.47 -19.71
C HIS A 633 -0.37 12.20 -19.52
N PHE A 634 -1.11 12.12 -18.43
CA PHE A 634 -2.04 11.02 -18.17
C PHE A 634 -3.42 11.55 -17.81
N GLU A 635 -4.41 10.75 -18.16
CA GLU A 635 -5.82 10.95 -17.80
C GLU A 635 -6.35 9.63 -17.24
N SER A 636 -7.15 9.72 -16.19
CA SER A 636 -7.80 8.60 -15.55
C SER A 636 -9.22 8.98 -15.17
N THR A 637 -10.21 8.18 -15.55
CA THR A 637 -11.60 8.29 -15.11
C THR A 637 -11.95 7.04 -14.29
N SER A 638 -12.54 7.17 -13.11
CA SER A 638 -12.87 6.04 -12.23
C SER A 638 -13.99 6.37 -11.24
N SER A 639 -14.58 5.35 -10.62
CA SER A 639 -15.55 5.55 -9.53
C SER A 639 -14.93 6.02 -8.21
N ILE A 640 -13.63 5.79 -8.07
CA ILE A 640 -12.85 6.11 -6.88
C ILE A 640 -11.61 6.82 -7.41
N GLY A 641 -11.52 8.13 -7.18
CA GLY A 641 -10.33 8.92 -7.46
C GLY A 641 -9.70 9.42 -6.18
N LEU A 642 -8.96 10.53 -6.28
CA LEU A 642 -8.21 11.06 -5.15
C LEU A 642 -9.12 11.66 -4.08
N GLY A 643 -10.22 12.32 -4.46
CA GLY A 643 -11.19 12.86 -3.52
C GLY A 643 -11.81 11.77 -2.64
N GLU A 644 -12.26 10.68 -3.24
CA GLU A 644 -12.78 9.51 -2.53
C GLU A 644 -11.69 8.81 -1.71
N GLY A 645 -10.47 8.70 -2.24
CA GLY A 645 -9.34 8.09 -1.55
C GLY A 645 -8.95 8.86 -0.28
N LEU A 646 -8.96 10.20 -0.32
CA LEU A 646 -8.72 11.05 0.86
C LEU A 646 -9.80 10.84 1.92
N LEU A 647 -11.07 10.75 1.51
CA LEU A 647 -12.19 10.49 2.42
C LEU A 647 -12.09 9.09 3.04
N LEU A 648 -11.82 8.06 2.23
CA LEU A 648 -11.65 6.68 2.70
C LEU A 648 -10.45 6.56 3.64
N GLY A 649 -9.34 7.24 3.36
CA GLY A 649 -8.20 7.31 4.28
C GLY A 649 -8.56 7.95 5.61
N ALA A 650 -9.31 9.06 5.59
CA ALA A 650 -9.78 9.74 6.81
C ALA A 650 -10.77 8.88 7.62
N VAL A 651 -11.70 8.18 6.94
CA VAL A 651 -12.69 7.29 7.58
C VAL A 651 -12.04 6.00 8.08
N ALA A 652 -11.12 5.40 7.32
CA ALA A 652 -10.39 4.20 7.75
C ALA A 652 -9.49 4.53 8.96
N GLY A 653 -8.79 5.67 8.95
CA GLY A 653 -8.05 6.17 10.10
C GLY A 653 -8.94 6.38 11.33
N ALA A 654 -10.22 6.75 11.15
CA ALA A 654 -11.18 6.91 12.24
C ALA A 654 -11.87 5.59 12.66
N GLY A 655 -12.10 4.66 11.74
CA GLY A 655 -12.88 3.44 11.93
C GLY A 655 -12.07 2.23 12.41
N VAL A 656 -10.78 2.14 12.05
CA VAL A 656 -9.88 1.06 12.53
C VAL A 656 -9.76 1.07 14.05
N VAL A 657 -9.84 2.24 14.67
CA VAL A 657 -9.68 2.36 16.12
C VAL A 657 -10.94 1.94 16.91
N TRP A 658 -12.08 1.74 16.25
CA TRP A 658 -13.29 1.19 16.89
C TRP A 658 -13.36 -0.35 16.87
N ILE A 659 -12.61 -1.03 16.00
CA ILE A 659 -12.76 -2.48 15.76
C ILE A 659 -11.51 -3.30 16.14
N SER A 660 -10.32 -2.72 16.34
CA SER A 660 -9.19 -3.46 16.94
C SER A 660 -8.08 -2.55 17.47
N PRO A 661 -7.61 -2.68 18.73
CA PRO A 661 -6.46 -1.95 19.23
C PRO A 661 -5.15 -2.73 18.95
N ALA A 662 -4.77 -2.89 17.67
CA ALA A 662 -3.38 -3.19 17.23
C ALA A 662 -3.31 -3.51 15.72
N SER A 663 -2.88 -2.54 14.90
CA SER A 663 -2.04 -2.71 13.69
C SER A 663 -2.26 -1.57 12.67
N PRO A 664 -1.21 -0.79 12.31
CA PRO A 664 -1.23 0.16 11.21
C PRO A 664 -0.76 -0.54 9.93
N ALA A 665 -1.65 -1.30 9.30
CA ALA A 665 -1.55 -1.70 7.90
C ALA A 665 -2.98 -1.83 7.39
N ALA A 666 -3.39 -0.99 6.44
CA ALA A 666 -4.71 -1.10 5.84
C ALA A 666 -4.89 -2.51 5.22
N PRO A 667 -5.74 -3.37 5.80
CA PRO A 667 -5.89 -4.72 5.32
C PRO A 667 -6.95 -4.76 4.21
N ALA A 668 -6.69 -5.57 3.19
CA ALA A 668 -7.78 -6.24 2.49
C ALA A 668 -8.63 -6.95 3.55
N ILE A 669 -9.93 -6.65 3.57
CA ILE A 669 -10.92 -7.12 4.53
C ILE A 669 -10.73 -8.63 4.79
N ALA A 670 -10.20 -8.97 5.97
CA ALA A 670 -9.92 -10.34 6.39
C ALA A 670 -11.22 -11.05 6.77
N MET A 671 -11.53 -12.15 6.10
CA MET A 671 -12.67 -13.02 6.39
C MET A 671 -12.14 -14.42 6.71
N ILE A 672 -12.51 -14.94 7.88
CA ILE A 672 -12.13 -16.27 8.37
C ILE A 672 -12.88 -17.34 7.57
N PRO A 673 -12.20 -18.28 6.88
CA PRO A 673 -12.84 -19.48 6.32
C PRO A 673 -12.78 -20.64 7.32
N GLY A 674 -13.81 -21.48 7.34
CA GLY A 674 -13.79 -22.77 8.04
C GLY A 674 -12.81 -23.77 7.41
N PRO A 675 -12.54 -24.90 8.10
CA PRO A 675 -11.50 -25.84 7.70
C PRO A 675 -11.76 -26.45 6.30
N PRO A 676 -10.72 -26.61 5.47
CA PRO A 676 -10.84 -27.28 4.18
C PRO A 676 -11.19 -28.77 4.37
N PRO A 677 -11.94 -29.40 3.45
CA PRO A 677 -12.14 -30.83 3.46
C PRO A 677 -10.81 -31.56 3.30
N SER A 678 -10.54 -32.51 4.20
CA SER A 678 -9.35 -33.35 4.22
C SER A 678 -9.16 -34.08 2.90
N ILE A 679 -8.07 -33.77 2.20
CA ILE A 679 -7.50 -34.64 1.18
C ILE A 679 -6.40 -35.42 1.89
N GLU A 680 -6.58 -36.73 2.00
CA GLU A 680 -5.56 -37.65 2.51
C GLU A 680 -4.35 -37.61 1.56
N GLU A 681 -3.29 -36.92 1.96
CA GLU A 681 -1.94 -37.10 1.43
C GLU A 681 -1.15 -37.91 2.46
N ASP A 682 -0.67 -39.10 2.04
CA ASP A 682 0.23 -39.96 2.80
C ASP A 682 1.54 -39.21 3.09
N VAL A 683 1.80 -38.94 4.36
CA VAL A 683 3.06 -38.35 4.84
C VAL A 683 4.01 -39.49 5.24
N GLU A 684 5.14 -39.59 4.56
CA GLU A 684 6.30 -40.37 5.04
C GLU A 684 6.97 -39.57 6.18
N GLU A 685 7.11 -40.20 7.34
CA GLU A 685 7.86 -39.69 8.49
C GLU A 685 9.36 -39.72 8.20
N ASP A 686 10.03 -38.57 8.25
CA ASP A 686 11.49 -38.48 8.30
C ASP A 686 11.95 -37.85 9.63
N GLU A 687 13.00 -38.45 10.18
CA GLU A 687 13.60 -38.24 11.50
C GLU A 687 14.05 -36.80 11.76
N VAL A 688 13.75 -36.31 12.97
CA VAL A 688 14.22 -35.03 13.51
C VAL A 688 15.66 -35.18 14.01
N ALA A 689 16.57 -34.37 13.46
CA ALA A 689 17.93 -34.22 13.95
C ALA A 689 18.08 -32.92 14.75
N ASP A 690 18.59 -33.03 15.98
CA ASP A 690 18.86 -31.95 16.92
C ASP A 690 19.98 -31.02 16.42
N LEU A 691 19.74 -29.70 16.44
CA LEU A 691 20.78 -28.66 16.34
C LEU A 691 20.52 -27.52 17.33
N GLU A 692 21.37 -27.45 18.35
CA GLU A 692 21.49 -26.34 19.30
C GLU A 692 22.20 -25.14 18.63
N HIS A 693 21.56 -23.95 18.59
CA HIS A 693 22.23 -22.65 18.38
C HIS A 693 21.59 -21.57 19.27
N GLU A 694 22.44 -20.90 20.06
CA GLU A 694 22.10 -20.05 21.20
C GLU A 694 21.59 -18.64 20.83
N GLY A 695 20.54 -18.18 21.51
CA GLY A 695 20.31 -16.76 21.82
C GLY A 695 18.95 -16.18 21.41
N GLY A 696 18.42 -16.52 20.23
CA GLY A 696 17.17 -15.93 19.70
C GLY A 696 15.96 -16.88 19.70
N HIS A 697 16.19 -18.19 19.71
CA HIS A 697 15.15 -19.19 19.49
C HIS A 697 14.25 -19.44 20.72
N GLY A 698 14.73 -19.11 21.92
CA GLY A 698 13.97 -19.38 23.15
C GLY A 698 12.78 -18.45 23.34
N LEU A 699 12.93 -17.17 22.96
CA LEU A 699 11.84 -16.21 23.01
C LEU A 699 10.74 -16.57 22.01
N SER A 700 11.10 -16.90 20.77
CA SER A 700 10.10 -17.26 19.74
C SER A 700 9.31 -18.53 20.08
N ILE A 701 9.97 -19.58 20.60
CA ILE A 701 9.29 -20.80 21.07
C ILE A 701 8.32 -20.47 22.21
N THR A 702 8.79 -19.70 23.20
CA THR A 702 8.00 -19.35 24.38
C THR A 702 6.80 -18.48 24.03
N THR A 703 6.97 -17.47 23.16
CA THR A 703 5.88 -16.62 22.68
C THR A 703 4.89 -17.41 21.83
N ALA A 704 5.33 -18.31 20.95
CA ALA A 704 4.43 -19.15 20.17
C ALA A 704 3.53 -20.04 21.06
N GLU A 705 4.10 -20.60 22.12
CA GLU A 705 3.36 -21.44 23.06
C GLU A 705 2.40 -20.62 23.95
N LEU A 706 2.80 -19.42 24.39
CA LEU A 706 1.91 -18.48 25.08
C LEU A 706 0.69 -18.12 24.22
N SER A 707 0.88 -17.79 22.94
CA SER A 707 -0.21 -17.49 22.02
C SER A 707 -1.15 -18.68 21.80
N ARG A 708 -0.56 -19.89 21.68
CA ARG A 708 -1.32 -21.14 21.53
C ARG A 708 -2.21 -21.39 22.74
N LEU A 709 -1.64 -21.27 23.95
CA LEU A 709 -2.38 -21.44 25.20
C LEU A 709 -3.45 -20.35 25.38
N GLN A 710 -3.13 -19.09 25.09
CA GLN A 710 -4.09 -17.98 25.18
C GLN A 710 -5.29 -18.18 24.25
N SER A 711 -5.05 -18.53 22.98
CA SER A 711 -6.11 -18.81 22.01
C SER A 711 -6.99 -19.98 22.46
N THR A 712 -6.36 -21.03 23.00
CA THR A 712 -7.09 -22.21 23.49
C THR A 712 -7.92 -21.90 24.74
N ILE A 713 -7.44 -21.04 25.64
CA ILE A 713 -8.21 -20.54 26.79
C ILE A 713 -9.46 -19.78 26.32
N LEU A 714 -9.35 -18.96 25.28
CA LEU A 714 -10.50 -18.23 24.72
C LEU A 714 -11.53 -19.17 24.07
N VAL A 715 -11.09 -20.20 23.35
CA VAL A 715 -12.00 -21.24 22.83
C VAL A 715 -12.67 -22.01 23.96
N TYR A 716 -11.91 -22.38 25.01
CA TYR A 716 -12.46 -23.01 26.21
C TYR A 716 -13.53 -22.11 26.87
N GLN A 717 -13.28 -20.80 26.98
CA GLN A 717 -14.24 -19.85 27.54
C GLN A 717 -15.50 -19.73 26.68
N LEU A 718 -15.36 -19.73 25.35
CA LEU A 718 -16.47 -19.65 24.42
C LEU A 718 -17.39 -20.87 24.52
N GLU A 719 -16.80 -22.07 24.62
CA GLU A 719 -17.54 -23.34 24.64
C GLU A 719 -18.13 -23.68 26.01
N THR A 720 -17.44 -23.30 27.09
CA THR A 720 -17.86 -23.64 28.47
C THR A 720 -18.48 -22.48 29.24
N GLU A 721 -18.54 -21.30 28.63
CA GLU A 721 -18.96 -20.02 29.26
C GLU A 721 -18.13 -19.64 30.50
N SER A 722 -16.97 -20.26 30.71
CA SER A 722 -16.11 -20.05 31.88
C SER A 722 -14.62 -20.20 31.55
N LEU A 723 -13.75 -19.45 32.23
CA LEU A 723 -12.30 -19.64 32.10
C LEU A 723 -11.86 -20.96 32.75
N PRO A 724 -10.84 -21.65 32.21
CA PRO A 724 -10.33 -22.86 32.83
C PRO A 724 -9.75 -22.55 34.21
N LEU A 725 -9.89 -23.48 35.17
CA LEU A 725 -9.30 -23.30 36.51
C LEU A 725 -7.79 -23.53 36.50
N SER A 726 -7.30 -24.27 35.50
CA SER A 726 -5.90 -24.57 35.27
C SER A 726 -5.64 -24.88 33.79
N LEU A 727 -4.40 -24.72 33.32
CA LEU A 727 -4.03 -25.10 31.95
C LEU A 727 -4.27 -26.60 31.66
N GLN A 728 -4.29 -27.44 32.70
CA GLN A 728 -4.60 -28.87 32.59
C GLN A 728 -6.06 -29.15 32.24
N ASP A 729 -6.96 -28.18 32.38
CA ASP A 729 -8.34 -28.35 31.91
C ASP A 729 -8.41 -28.31 30.38
N LEU A 730 -7.43 -27.69 29.70
CA LEU A 730 -7.37 -27.61 28.23
C LEU A 730 -7.04 -28.96 27.58
N VAL A 731 -6.42 -29.91 28.30
CA VAL A 731 -6.12 -31.26 27.81
C VAL A 731 -7.18 -32.30 28.18
N ARG A 732 -8.20 -31.91 28.96
CA ARG A 732 -9.24 -32.86 29.36
C ARG A 732 -10.29 -32.98 28.26
N PRO A 733 -10.66 -34.20 27.86
CA PRO A 733 -11.78 -34.42 26.94
C PRO A 733 -13.05 -33.72 27.43
N ALA A 734 -13.74 -33.04 26.52
CA ALA A 734 -15.02 -32.38 26.75
C ALA A 734 -16.03 -32.77 25.64
N GLU A 735 -17.30 -32.41 25.84
CA GLU A 735 -18.33 -32.61 24.81
C GLU A 735 -17.98 -31.78 23.57
N GLY A 736 -17.89 -32.41 22.40
CA GLY A 736 -17.40 -31.78 21.16
C GLY A 736 -15.87 -31.77 20.99
N TRP A 737 -15.11 -32.05 22.06
CA TRP A 737 -13.64 -31.98 22.08
C TRP A 737 -13.05 -33.26 22.71
N PRO A 738 -13.11 -34.42 22.04
CA PRO A 738 -12.76 -35.73 22.61
C PRO A 738 -11.27 -35.87 23.00
N GLU A 739 -10.40 -35.03 22.45
CA GLU A 739 -8.95 -34.99 22.76
C GLU A 739 -8.58 -33.83 23.70
N GLY A 740 -9.57 -33.07 24.17
CA GLY A 740 -9.39 -31.77 24.82
C GLY A 740 -9.35 -30.62 23.83
N PHE A 741 -9.16 -29.41 24.34
CA PHE A 741 -9.07 -28.18 23.56
C PHE A 741 -7.69 -27.98 22.92
N LEU A 742 -6.65 -28.66 23.42
CA LEU A 742 -5.33 -28.75 22.78
C LEU A 742 -5.28 -29.99 21.86
N THR A 743 -5.72 -29.82 20.61
CA THR A 743 -5.94 -30.92 19.65
C THR A 743 -4.68 -31.41 18.93
N ASP A 744 -3.51 -30.83 19.21
CA ASP A 744 -2.25 -31.22 18.58
C ASP A 744 -1.59 -32.45 19.23
N GLY A 745 -2.18 -32.97 20.31
CA GLY A 745 -1.65 -34.12 21.07
C GLY A 745 -0.39 -33.80 21.88
N LEU A 746 0.06 -32.54 21.88
CA LEU A 746 1.32 -32.13 22.51
C LEU A 746 1.14 -31.76 23.99
N GLY A 747 -0.10 -31.60 24.44
CA GLY A 747 -0.41 -31.16 25.81
C GLY A 747 0.05 -29.73 26.07
N VAL A 748 0.22 -29.37 27.35
CA VAL A 748 0.82 -28.08 27.75
C VAL A 748 2.34 -28.25 27.73
N ARG A 749 3.04 -27.55 26.83
CA ARG A 749 4.50 -27.63 26.75
C ARG A 749 5.14 -26.74 27.82
N LEU A 750 6.39 -27.02 28.14
CA LEU A 750 7.23 -26.10 28.91
C LEU A 750 7.71 -24.97 28.00
N ASP A 751 8.13 -23.86 28.59
CA ASP A 751 8.80 -22.80 27.85
C ASP A 751 10.19 -23.25 27.35
N ALA A 752 10.88 -22.38 26.62
CA ALA A 752 12.20 -22.71 26.07
C ALA A 752 13.30 -22.93 27.12
N TRP A 753 13.04 -22.60 28.38
CA TRP A 753 13.96 -22.82 29.52
C TRP A 753 13.46 -23.91 30.46
N GLU A 754 12.55 -24.77 29.98
CA GLU A 754 11.96 -25.88 30.70
C GLU A 754 11.15 -25.47 31.94
N ASN A 755 10.67 -24.22 32.02
CA ASN A 755 9.75 -23.78 33.06
C ASN A 755 8.29 -23.99 32.64
N ALA A 756 7.42 -24.20 33.63
CA ALA A 756 5.98 -24.24 33.39
C ALA A 756 5.43 -22.83 33.26
N PHE A 757 4.46 -22.63 32.36
CA PHE A 757 3.72 -21.38 32.26
C PHE A 757 2.90 -21.11 33.52
N ILE A 758 2.87 -19.84 33.94
CA ILE A 758 2.07 -19.37 35.05
C ILE A 758 0.74 -18.85 34.52
N TYR A 759 -0.35 -19.47 34.98
CA TYR A 759 -1.71 -19.07 34.69
C TYR A 759 -2.42 -18.69 35.99
N LYS A 760 -2.94 -17.47 36.08
CA LYS A 760 -3.65 -16.93 37.26
C LYS A 760 -4.93 -16.24 36.81
N LEU A 761 -6.06 -16.59 37.40
CA LEU A 761 -7.33 -15.88 37.19
C LEU A 761 -7.28 -14.49 37.84
N ASP A 762 -7.70 -13.47 37.10
CA ASP A 762 -7.83 -12.09 37.55
C ASP A 762 -9.32 -11.67 37.50
N GLY A 763 -10.10 -12.18 38.46
CA GLY A 763 -11.54 -11.98 38.54
C GLY A 763 -12.36 -12.99 37.72
N GLU A 764 -13.63 -12.67 37.48
CA GLU A 764 -14.59 -13.58 36.81
C GLU A 764 -14.34 -13.71 35.30
N ASN A 765 -13.70 -12.72 34.66
CA ASN A 765 -13.53 -12.66 33.21
C ASN A 765 -12.08 -12.35 32.76
N GLY A 766 -11.11 -12.32 33.69
CA GLY A 766 -9.72 -12.00 33.40
C GLY A 766 -8.79 -13.15 33.74
N PHE A 767 -7.67 -13.28 33.02
CA PHE A 767 -6.56 -14.16 33.38
C PHE A 767 -5.23 -13.51 32.99
N ASN A 768 -4.18 -13.88 33.71
CA ASN A 768 -2.79 -13.58 33.40
C ASN A 768 -2.10 -14.88 32.99
N LEU A 769 -1.37 -14.86 31.88
CA LEU A 769 -0.59 -15.97 31.35
C LEU A 769 0.81 -15.50 30.96
N TYR A 770 1.85 -16.10 31.54
CA TYR A 770 3.24 -15.72 31.27
C TYR A 770 4.22 -16.88 31.55
N SER A 771 5.44 -16.78 31.03
CA SER A 771 6.59 -17.66 31.34
C SER A 771 7.52 -16.95 32.32
N CYS A 772 8.21 -17.71 33.19
CA CYS A 772 9.22 -17.17 34.13
C CYS A 772 10.57 -16.83 33.46
N GLY A 773 10.63 -16.89 32.12
CA GLY A 773 11.81 -16.53 31.36
C GLY A 773 13.08 -17.34 31.68
N PRO A 774 14.25 -16.85 31.23
CA PRO A 774 15.54 -17.50 31.44
C PRO A 774 15.93 -17.74 32.90
N ASN A 775 15.51 -16.89 33.84
CA ASN A 775 15.94 -16.99 35.25
C ASN A 775 15.09 -17.99 36.06
N GLY A 776 13.93 -18.42 35.55
CA GLY A 776 13.01 -19.37 36.19
C GLY A 776 12.34 -18.88 37.47
N GLN A 777 12.35 -17.57 37.76
CA GLN A 777 11.72 -16.95 38.93
C GLN A 777 10.44 -16.25 38.52
N ASP A 778 9.31 -16.55 39.18
CA ASP A 778 8.04 -15.85 38.95
C ASP A 778 8.15 -14.41 39.50
N GLU A 779 8.33 -13.44 38.60
CA GLU A 779 8.39 -12.01 38.90
C GLU A 779 7.04 -11.30 38.64
N GLY A 780 5.95 -12.07 38.49
CA GLY A 780 4.60 -11.54 38.34
C GLY A 780 4.32 -10.90 36.97
N GLY A 781 4.97 -11.38 35.91
CA GLY A 781 4.94 -10.80 34.57
C GLY A 781 5.89 -9.61 34.37
N SER A 782 6.82 -9.39 35.32
CA SER A 782 7.84 -8.33 35.25
C SER A 782 9.24 -8.93 35.07
N GLY A 783 10.26 -8.08 34.90
CA GLY A 783 11.65 -8.54 34.83
C GLY A 783 11.96 -9.28 33.54
N ASP A 784 12.38 -10.54 33.60
CA ASP A 784 12.55 -11.41 32.43
C ASP A 784 11.37 -12.35 32.16
N ASP A 785 10.28 -12.23 32.92
CA ASP A 785 9.03 -12.92 32.61
C ASP A 785 8.52 -12.49 31.23
N ILE A 786 8.08 -13.45 30.43
CA ILE A 786 7.57 -13.22 29.07
C ILE A 786 6.05 -13.38 29.11
N SER A 787 5.34 -12.30 28.78
CA SER A 787 3.88 -12.28 28.66
C SER A 787 3.47 -11.77 27.27
N ILE A 788 2.24 -12.11 26.87
CA ILE A 788 1.59 -11.55 25.68
C ILE A 788 0.47 -10.67 26.21
N GLY A 789 0.80 -9.41 26.47
CA GLY A 789 -0.09 -8.40 27.06
C GLY A 789 -0.25 -7.20 26.16
#